data_AF-B3JNM3-F1
#
_entry.id   AF-B3JNM3-F1
#
_cell.length_a   1.000
_cell.length_b   1.000
_cell.length_c   1.000
_cell.angle_alpha   90.00
_cell.angle_beta   90.00
_cell.angle_gamma   90.00
#
_symmetry.space_group_name_H-M   'P 1'
#
loop_
_entity.id
_entity.type
_entity.pdbx_description
1 polymer ?
#
loop_
_entity_poly.entity_id
_entity_poly.type
_entity_poly.pdbx_seq_one_letter_code
_entity_poly.pdbx_strand_id
1 'polypeptide(L)'
;MVKDLKIQMEILMICLTYLGKINNYMKKTKYIILLLSVIFSIGCREEDLFKTTQGDIVVTANFANTRTTFVEDDGVVHVEWNKNDAIGLISEKQKNLEYKALNEGNSCTFEACGEKIQANEGESVYAYYPYQYSLSDGKIQLPSSTFQDYKEKASGNDFLYASSQISNGKISLQFKHCFAFLKITIPLEQISEEIDKWNLTITSNENISCSSGFFNFKTEAIDNASYEKNIYYNNLPTQKELGNAEKITCYIAILPQTENAIIKIFYAPDIPGEHTLNLLLQKHAPKGGFKPGNVYSLYLDGAEEEMEKDALIALYNATNGKAWKNNTNWCSDKPISEWYGVKAKGEVYEIDLSANNLSGIIPDEIGNLKGLSQLRLWGNNLSGEIPISIENTNLEYLDLRYNQLSGNIPDAIGNLTNLTYIGLTENLFKGEIPSFIGNLSKLRTLDLGDNEFSGSLPVEIANTSLEELNVAHNQFSGEIPTDIWSSVKSLRKVNMSQNRFSGEIPIEISNAGNLESLNLCANNIEGSLQNITTLKNIKELDLSLNKLSGEIPVDIKNLSKLEILNIAGNGLVGSIPDELGSLSNLKEFSCGNNLLTGDIPTSICNLSSLEIFSIGNADALGIGNTVYPQENRNNIVGTIPENVGMLSNLKRFDISYNNIGGNIPEGFAYLPNLTNLQLAFNRLEGQIPPALYQSPKWMSWEPGTWILFQQIGYILYTELYTSTDYSKDGEVKVLQTHSKGNGIKLVLMGDAFVDKDMENEGKYEEIMRKTMESYFVLEPFKSLRDYYDVIMVKAVSKNNVMGKETVFETIPLGAGVGGNDDKVLEYVQKALGVNTSDNIQTIIVINEMVRAGECMMYDNGFTIAYVTYPNDSDDKLSELVWHEANGHGFGLLGDEYAMYDMTLPSNTIEDVKRRQSYGQFLNLSLNNTVDKVNWSHFMSDSRYVDEEIGIFEGGDYYTKGIYRPTEHSIMGGNIIMQFNAPSREIIYKRVMKLAYGDSWKYDYEEFVKFDALGHADFVAAKNQVQTRGVSNSKAIKHPNPRPTIYKHP
;
A
#
# COMPACT_ATOMS: atom_id res chain seq x y z
N MET A 1 -11.02 31.11 9.37
CA MET A 1 -9.60 31.47 9.22
C MET A 1 -8.95 32.10 10.47
N VAL A 2 -9.47 31.85 11.69
CA VAL A 2 -8.78 32.11 12.99
C VAL A 2 -8.99 30.90 13.95
N LYS A 3 -9.35 29.72 13.43
CA LYS A 3 -9.62 28.51 14.23
C LYS A 3 -8.67 27.33 13.94
N ASP A 4 -7.89 27.41 12.86
CA ASP A 4 -7.02 26.30 12.40
C ASP A 4 -5.62 26.27 13.05
N LEU A 5 -5.16 27.35 13.70
CA LEU A 5 -3.85 27.36 14.37
C LEU A 5 -3.87 26.76 15.79
N LYS A 6 -5.05 26.59 16.39
CA LYS A 6 -5.17 26.02 17.75
C LYS A 6 -5.13 24.48 17.73
N ILE A 7 -5.53 23.88 16.60
CA ILE A 7 -5.58 22.43 16.38
C ILE A 7 -4.18 21.86 16.06
N GLN A 8 -3.30 22.63 15.40
CA GLN A 8 -1.93 22.16 15.11
C GLN A 8 -0.97 22.21 16.32
N MET A 9 -1.22 23.05 17.33
CA MET A 9 -0.39 23.11 18.54
C MET A 9 -0.74 22.05 19.60
N GLU A 10 -1.99 21.57 19.64
CA GLU A 10 -2.38 20.46 20.55
C GLU A 10 -1.88 19.11 20.02
N ILE A 11 -1.78 18.93 18.70
CA ILE A 11 -1.23 17.73 18.04
C ILE A 11 0.28 17.55 18.32
N LEU A 12 1.05 18.65 18.48
CA LEU A 12 2.48 18.56 18.79
C LEU A 12 2.76 18.17 20.26
N MET A 13 1.85 18.53 21.19
CA MET A 13 1.93 18.19 22.61
C MET A 13 1.54 16.73 22.89
N ILE A 14 0.66 16.14 22.09
CA ILE A 14 0.22 14.75 22.26
C ILE A 14 1.28 13.77 21.70
N CYS A 15 1.95 14.11 20.60
CA CYS A 15 3.06 13.30 20.05
C CYS A 15 4.28 13.23 20.99
N LEU A 16 4.55 14.29 21.77
CA LEU A 16 5.66 14.30 22.74
C LEU A 16 5.35 13.50 24.02
N THR A 17 4.07 13.25 24.30
CA THR A 17 3.66 12.46 25.48
C THR A 17 3.73 10.95 25.18
N TYR A 18 3.66 10.55 23.89
CA TYR A 18 3.70 9.16 23.44
C TYR A 18 5.11 8.53 23.36
N LEU A 19 6.19 9.33 23.35
CA LEU A 19 7.57 8.81 23.41
C LEU A 19 8.03 8.43 24.85
N GLY A 20 7.18 8.64 25.85
CA GLY A 20 7.50 8.44 27.27
C GLY A 20 7.22 7.06 27.87
N LYS A 21 6.60 6.12 27.15
CA LYS A 21 6.25 4.80 27.69
C LYS A 21 6.35 3.70 26.64
N ILE A 22 7.58 3.25 26.37
CA ILE A 22 8.02 1.84 26.20
C ILE A 22 9.51 1.90 25.83
N ASN A 23 10.38 1.80 26.82
CA ASN A 23 11.39 0.75 26.78
C ASN A 23 11.94 0.49 28.19
N ASN A 24 11.61 -0.70 28.70
CA ASN A 24 12.19 -1.26 29.91
C ASN A 24 13.58 -1.78 29.56
N TYR A 25 14.65 -1.21 30.13
CA TYR A 25 15.70 -1.96 30.83
C TYR A 25 16.61 -0.99 31.59
N MET A 26 16.66 -1.18 32.91
CA MET A 26 17.17 -0.24 33.90
C MET A 26 18.70 -0.19 34.06
N LYS A 27 19.19 1.06 34.14
CA LYS A 27 20.12 1.63 35.15
C LYS A 27 21.46 0.94 35.45
N LYS A 28 22.52 1.56 34.93
CA LYS A 28 23.78 1.98 35.60
C LYS A 28 24.54 2.77 34.53
N THR A 29 24.53 4.11 34.50
CA THR A 29 25.60 4.90 35.15
C THR A 29 25.22 6.38 35.06
N LYS A 30 24.24 6.77 35.89
CA LYS A 30 23.95 8.14 36.32
C LYS A 30 25.08 8.74 37.21
N TYR A 31 26.31 8.25 37.07
CA TYR A 31 27.51 8.83 37.70
C TYR A 31 28.30 9.74 36.76
N ILE A 32 28.15 9.59 35.44
CA ILE A 32 28.83 10.48 34.47
C ILE A 32 28.09 11.83 34.34
N ILE A 33 26.79 11.85 34.67
CA ILE A 33 26.02 13.08 34.93
C ILE A 33 26.48 13.77 36.24
N LEU A 34 27.19 13.08 37.14
CA LEU A 34 27.69 13.68 38.39
C LEU A 34 29.12 14.25 38.27
N LEU A 35 29.86 13.95 37.20
CA LEU A 35 31.23 14.45 37.00
C LEU A 35 31.34 15.53 35.91
N LEU A 36 30.42 15.54 34.93
CA LEU A 36 30.36 16.61 33.91
C LEU A 36 29.51 17.82 34.33
N SER A 37 28.80 17.73 35.47
CA SER A 37 28.02 18.82 36.07
C SER A 37 28.81 19.67 37.08
N VAL A 38 30.08 19.36 37.37
CA VAL A 38 30.93 20.14 38.29
C VAL A 38 31.80 21.17 37.56
N ILE A 39 31.96 21.09 36.24
CA ILE A 39 32.69 22.09 35.42
C ILE A 39 31.83 23.34 35.14
N PHE A 40 30.52 23.31 35.43
CA PHE A 40 29.64 24.48 35.43
C PHE A 40 29.47 25.14 36.81
N SER A 41 30.42 24.93 37.74
CA SER A 41 30.43 25.60 39.05
C SER A 41 31.21 26.93 39.10
N ILE A 42 31.62 27.47 37.96
CA ILE A 42 32.04 28.88 37.84
C ILE A 42 31.06 29.53 36.87
N GLY A 43 30.00 30.09 37.45
CA GLY A 43 28.88 30.64 36.72
C GLY A 43 29.29 31.68 35.68
N CYS A 44 28.88 31.43 34.44
CA CYS A 44 28.42 32.42 33.48
C CYS A 44 27.27 31.76 32.71
N ARG A 45 26.05 32.29 32.86
CA ARG A 45 24.86 31.83 32.14
C ARG A 45 24.94 32.31 30.68
N GLU A 46 24.50 31.48 29.75
CA GLU A 46 24.23 31.88 28.34
C GLU A 46 23.03 32.85 28.20
N GLU A 47 22.40 33.23 29.31
CA GLU A 47 21.44 34.34 29.37
C GLU A 47 22.08 35.71 29.72
N ASP A 48 23.41 35.81 29.75
CA ASP A 48 24.13 37.08 29.93
C ASP A 48 25.04 37.48 28.74
N LEU A 49 24.90 36.86 27.55
CA LEU A 49 25.56 37.34 26.33
C LEU A 49 24.69 38.16 25.39
N PHE A 50 23.37 38.19 25.60
CA PHE A 50 22.49 39.19 25.00
C PHE A 50 21.46 39.64 26.02
N LYS A 51 21.83 40.62 26.85
CA LYS A 51 20.83 41.56 27.39
C LYS A 51 20.32 42.40 26.23
N THR A 52 19.41 41.86 25.41
CA THR A 52 18.55 42.71 24.60
C THR A 52 17.46 43.24 25.51
N THR A 53 17.59 44.52 25.82
CA THR A 53 16.49 45.38 26.22
C THR A 53 15.24 45.02 25.43
N GLN A 54 14.15 44.80 26.16
CA GLN A 54 12.77 44.67 25.69
C GLN A 54 12.52 45.41 24.35
N GLY A 55 12.42 44.68 23.22
CA GLY A 55 11.99 45.24 21.92
C GLY A 55 12.86 44.99 20.68
N ASP A 56 13.98 44.27 20.75
CA ASP A 56 14.88 44.08 19.59
C ASP A 56 14.39 43.00 18.59
N ILE A 57 14.40 43.32 17.28
CA ILE A 57 14.02 42.40 16.19
C ILE A 57 15.20 41.51 15.79
N VAL A 58 14.99 40.19 15.74
CA VAL A 58 16.00 39.20 15.31
C VAL A 58 16.02 39.07 13.79
N VAL A 59 17.18 39.26 13.17
CA VAL A 59 17.35 39.10 11.72
C VAL A 59 18.07 37.80 11.42
N THR A 60 17.40 36.90 10.71
CA THR A 60 18.00 35.65 10.21
C THR A 60 17.89 35.61 8.70
N ALA A 61 18.90 35.07 8.03
CA ALA A 61 18.81 34.76 6.62
C ALA A 61 19.12 33.29 6.37
N ASN A 62 18.31 32.70 5.51
CA ASN A 62 18.58 31.43 4.87
C ASN A 62 18.71 31.69 3.37
N PHE A 63 19.28 30.71 2.69
CA PHE A 63 19.45 30.77 1.26
C PHE A 63 18.55 29.77 0.55
N ALA A 64 17.98 30.23 -0.57
CA ALA A 64 17.93 29.39 -1.75
C ALA A 64 19.31 29.56 -2.43
N ASN A 65 19.97 28.48 -2.84
CA ASN A 65 21.31 28.44 -3.48
C ASN A 65 21.58 29.64 -4.44
N THR A 66 22.33 30.67 -4.00
CA THR A 66 22.56 31.95 -4.72
C THR A 66 23.86 32.79 -4.38
N ARG A 67 25.02 32.31 -3.82
CA ARG A 67 26.31 33.10 -3.83
C ARG A 67 27.41 32.36 -4.53
N THR A 68 28.29 33.16 -5.06
CA THR A 68 29.31 32.81 -6.01
C THR A 68 30.57 32.37 -5.28
N THR A 69 30.44 31.29 -4.50
CA THR A 69 31.52 30.31 -4.39
C THR A 69 31.19 29.18 -5.35
N PHE A 70 31.91 29.14 -6.48
CA PHE A 70 31.86 27.99 -7.36
C PHE A 70 32.56 26.83 -6.63
N VAL A 71 31.77 26.00 -5.96
CA VAL A 71 32.20 24.64 -5.68
C VAL A 71 32.11 23.93 -7.03
N GLU A 72 33.16 23.23 -7.45
CA GLU A 72 33.34 22.70 -8.82
C GLU A 72 32.22 21.75 -9.32
N ASP A 73 31.20 21.47 -8.51
CA ASP A 73 30.41 20.26 -8.63
C ASP A 73 28.87 20.42 -8.60
N ASP A 74 28.26 21.60 -8.47
CA ASP A 74 26.79 21.65 -8.22
C ASP A 74 25.90 22.36 -9.27
N GLY A 75 26.44 22.99 -10.32
CA GLY A 75 25.66 23.61 -11.42
C GLY A 75 24.70 24.76 -11.02
N VAL A 76 24.57 25.00 -9.72
CA VAL A 76 23.83 26.10 -9.09
C VAL A 76 24.82 26.90 -8.25
N VAL A 77 24.59 28.20 -8.14
CA VAL A 77 25.45 29.09 -7.38
C VAL A 77 25.20 28.86 -5.88
N HIS A 78 26.15 28.35 -5.07
CA HIS A 78 25.93 28.05 -3.65
C HIS A 78 26.26 29.20 -2.70
N VAL A 79 25.24 29.77 -2.04
CA VAL A 79 25.47 30.75 -0.95
C VAL A 79 25.73 30.06 0.37
N GLU A 80 26.89 30.34 0.92
CA GLU A 80 27.14 30.28 2.35
C GLU A 80 27.47 31.69 2.84
N TRP A 81 27.05 32.04 4.06
CA TRP A 81 27.48 33.25 4.72
C TRP A 81 28.92 33.05 5.19
N ASN A 82 29.77 34.05 5.00
CA ASN A 82 31.02 34.16 5.74
C ASN A 82 30.78 34.99 7.00
N LYS A 83 31.53 34.70 8.06
CA LYS A 83 31.47 35.51 9.27
C LYS A 83 31.87 36.96 8.92
N ASN A 84 31.06 37.92 9.36
CA ASN A 84 31.14 39.35 9.09
C ASN A 84 30.71 39.83 7.68
N ASP A 85 30.14 38.96 6.84
CA ASP A 85 29.45 39.44 5.63
C ASP A 85 28.39 40.48 6.00
N ALA A 86 28.44 41.65 5.36
CA ALA A 86 27.57 42.78 5.67
C ALA A 86 26.43 42.91 4.66
N ILE A 87 25.20 42.93 5.16
CA ILE A 87 23.97 43.21 4.41
C ILE A 87 23.44 44.60 4.75
N GLY A 88 22.71 45.20 3.80
CA GLY A 88 21.92 46.41 4.05
C GLY A 88 20.45 46.07 4.25
N LEU A 89 19.82 46.61 5.30
CA LEU A 89 18.38 46.53 5.53
C LEU A 89 17.68 47.86 5.26
N ILE A 90 16.46 47.77 4.72
CA ILE A 90 15.61 48.89 4.34
C ILE A 90 14.19 48.61 4.85
N SER A 91 13.61 49.56 5.58
CA SER A 91 12.21 49.59 6.04
C SER A 91 11.53 50.88 5.54
N GLU A 92 10.27 51.12 5.89
CA GLU A 92 9.61 52.39 5.53
C GLU A 92 10.26 53.58 6.24
N LYS A 93 10.70 53.39 7.49
CA LYS A 93 11.20 54.46 8.35
C LYS A 93 12.72 54.64 8.30
N GLN A 94 13.46 53.57 8.07
CA GLN A 94 14.92 53.56 8.08
C GLN A 94 15.47 52.92 6.81
N LYS A 95 16.47 53.55 6.21
CA LYS A 95 17.12 53.10 4.99
C LYS A 95 18.61 52.87 5.24
N ASN A 96 19.18 51.84 4.62
CA ASN A 96 20.61 51.54 4.60
C ASN A 96 21.22 51.14 5.97
N LEU A 97 20.53 50.31 6.74
CA LEU A 97 21.05 49.81 8.02
C LEU A 97 22.03 48.65 7.78
N GLU A 98 23.26 48.78 8.29
CA GLU A 98 24.29 47.73 8.16
C GLU A 98 24.10 46.64 9.20
N TYR A 99 24.06 45.38 8.74
CA TYR A 99 23.94 44.19 9.56
C TYR A 99 25.01 43.16 9.15
N LYS A 100 25.73 42.59 10.11
CA LYS A 100 26.81 41.62 9.87
C LYS A 100 26.45 40.21 10.30
N ALA A 101 26.82 39.24 9.46
CA ALA A 101 26.68 37.82 9.70
C ALA A 101 27.53 37.37 10.91
N LEU A 102 26.92 36.67 11.86
CA LEU A 102 27.59 36.20 13.08
C LEU A 102 28.34 34.87 12.91
N ASN A 103 27.91 34.04 11.97
CA ASN A 103 28.42 32.69 11.74
C ASN A 103 28.48 32.34 10.26
N GLU A 104 29.26 31.31 9.94
CA GLU A 104 29.41 30.79 8.58
C GLU A 104 28.34 29.74 8.25
N GLY A 105 28.02 29.56 6.95
CA GLY A 105 27.16 28.49 6.44
C GLY A 105 25.84 28.93 5.79
N ASN A 106 24.99 27.95 5.44
CA ASN A 106 23.74 28.14 4.67
C ASN A 106 22.61 28.89 5.41
N SER A 107 22.77 29.09 6.72
CA SER A 107 21.85 29.83 7.57
C SER A 107 22.64 30.68 8.56
N CYS A 108 22.31 31.97 8.68
CA CYS A 108 23.03 32.88 9.56
C CYS A 108 22.09 33.83 10.29
N THR A 109 22.52 34.27 11.48
CA THR A 109 21.91 35.37 12.22
C THR A 109 22.76 36.62 12.07
N PHE A 110 22.11 37.77 11.96
CA PHE A 110 22.77 39.05 11.74
C PHE A 110 22.70 39.97 12.96
N GLU A 111 23.76 40.72 13.20
CA GLU A 111 23.84 41.76 14.22
C GLU A 111 24.00 43.15 13.58
N ALA A 112 23.30 44.16 14.13
CA ALA A 112 23.37 45.53 13.64
C ALA A 112 24.72 46.19 13.96
N CYS A 113 25.36 46.84 12.99
CA CYS A 113 26.61 47.58 13.19
C CYS A 113 26.40 49.02 13.73
N GLY A 114 25.14 49.45 13.90
CA GLY A 114 24.78 50.81 14.30
C GLY A 114 23.35 50.88 14.80
N GLU A 115 22.52 51.73 14.18
CA GLU A 115 21.09 51.79 14.50
C GLU A 115 20.41 50.46 14.20
N LYS A 116 19.62 49.96 15.16
CA LYS A 116 18.76 48.79 14.97
C LYS A 116 17.52 49.19 14.16
N ILE A 117 16.99 48.22 13.43
CA ILE A 117 15.75 48.37 12.68
C ILE A 117 14.55 48.61 13.62
N GLN A 118 13.75 49.62 13.29
CA GLN A 118 12.55 50.09 13.98
C GLN A 118 11.37 50.05 13.00
N ALA A 119 10.76 48.88 12.88
CA ALA A 119 9.65 48.64 11.99
C ALA A 119 8.53 47.90 12.72
N ASN A 120 7.29 48.15 12.30
CA ASN A 120 6.10 47.58 12.95
C ASN A 120 5.89 46.13 12.52
N GLU A 121 5.16 45.34 13.32
CA GLU A 121 4.72 43.99 12.94
C GLU A 121 3.94 44.03 11.61
N GLY A 122 4.29 43.14 10.67
CA GLY A 122 3.72 43.11 9.32
C GLY A 122 4.31 44.13 8.33
N GLU A 123 5.23 45.00 8.74
CA GLU A 123 5.93 45.93 7.84
C GLU A 123 6.89 45.16 6.91
N SER A 124 6.92 45.55 5.63
CA SER A 124 7.85 44.99 4.65
C SER A 124 9.27 45.51 4.89
N VAL A 125 10.21 44.57 4.98
CA VAL A 125 11.64 44.85 5.08
C VAL A 125 12.33 44.26 3.85
N TYR A 126 13.20 45.05 3.25
CA TYR A 126 14.03 44.66 2.13
C TYR A 126 15.48 44.55 2.57
N ALA A 127 16.19 43.58 2.00
CA ALA A 127 17.60 43.38 2.28
C ALA A 127 18.39 43.26 0.98
N TYR A 128 19.65 43.66 1.01
CA TYR A 128 20.58 43.45 -0.10
C TYR A 128 22.00 43.17 0.37
N TYR A 129 22.79 42.54 -0.50
CA TYR A 129 24.19 42.23 -0.28
C TYR A 129 24.99 42.43 -1.58
N PRO A 130 26.26 42.86 -1.48
CA PRO A 130 26.94 43.38 -0.29
C PRO A 130 26.48 44.78 0.11
N TYR A 131 26.61 45.10 1.40
CA TYR A 131 26.27 46.41 1.97
C TYR A 131 26.96 47.61 1.28
N GLN A 132 28.12 47.38 0.67
CA GLN A 132 28.98 48.40 0.05
C GLN A 132 28.34 49.16 -1.13
N TYR A 133 27.17 48.74 -1.63
CA TYR A 133 26.48 49.47 -2.69
C TYR A 133 25.78 50.74 -2.18
N SER A 134 25.89 51.82 -2.96
CA SER A 134 25.31 53.12 -2.62
C SER A 134 23.79 53.13 -2.78
N LEU A 135 23.09 53.46 -1.68
CA LEU A 135 21.64 53.65 -1.68
C LEU A 135 21.29 55.10 -2.07
N SER A 136 20.45 55.28 -3.10
CA SER A 136 19.87 56.57 -3.48
C SER A 136 18.35 56.45 -3.62
N ASP A 137 17.61 57.22 -2.82
CA ASP A 137 16.14 57.25 -2.77
C ASP A 137 15.44 55.88 -2.61
N GLY A 138 16.01 54.98 -1.81
CA GLY A 138 15.42 53.64 -1.57
C GLY A 138 15.63 52.64 -2.72
N LYS A 139 16.47 52.98 -3.70
CA LYS A 139 16.95 52.06 -4.74
C LYS A 139 18.46 51.84 -4.60
N ILE A 140 18.94 50.67 -4.99
CA ILE A 140 20.37 50.35 -4.97
C ILE A 140 20.97 50.49 -6.35
N GLN A 141 22.06 51.24 -6.46
CA GLN A 141 22.83 51.32 -7.69
C GLN A 141 23.52 49.97 -7.95
N LEU A 142 23.21 49.35 -9.08
CA LEU A 142 23.85 48.09 -9.50
C LEU A 142 25.27 48.34 -10.01
N PRO A 143 26.19 47.38 -9.84
CA PRO A 143 27.49 47.43 -10.51
C PRO A 143 27.32 47.34 -12.03
N SER A 144 28.25 47.93 -12.77
CA SER A 144 28.31 47.75 -14.22
C SER A 144 28.59 46.28 -14.54
N SER A 145 27.73 45.64 -15.32
CA SER A 145 27.95 44.27 -15.82
C SER A 145 28.48 44.24 -17.25
N THR A 146 28.70 45.42 -17.88
CA THR A 146 29.22 45.56 -19.25
C THR A 146 30.67 45.08 -19.39
N PHE A 147 31.50 45.36 -18.38
CA PHE A 147 32.92 44.96 -18.35
C PHE A 147 33.13 44.00 -17.19
N GLN A 148 33.63 42.81 -17.48
CA GLN A 148 33.89 41.77 -16.50
C GLN A 148 35.31 41.24 -16.72
N ASP A 149 35.98 40.87 -15.64
CA ASP A 149 37.37 40.38 -15.69
C ASP A 149 37.45 38.96 -15.12
N TYR A 150 38.45 38.21 -15.58
CA TYR A 150 38.84 36.97 -14.93
C TYR A 150 39.51 37.27 -13.58
N LYS A 151 38.87 36.81 -12.50
CA LYS A 151 39.52 36.58 -11.20
C LYS A 151 39.05 35.20 -10.76
N GLU A 152 39.89 34.44 -10.07
CA GLU A 152 39.71 33.01 -9.72
C GLU A 152 38.43 32.67 -8.91
N LYS A 153 37.55 33.64 -8.67
CA LYS A 153 36.19 33.54 -8.11
C LYS A 153 35.33 34.58 -8.84
N ALA A 154 34.05 34.29 -9.05
CA ALA A 154 33.14 35.05 -9.92
C ALA A 154 33.36 36.57 -9.93
N SER A 155 33.07 37.19 -11.08
CA SER A 155 33.05 38.65 -11.26
C SER A 155 32.57 39.34 -9.98
N GLY A 156 33.21 40.42 -9.53
CA GLY A 156 32.83 41.17 -8.32
C GLY A 156 31.44 41.82 -8.33
N ASN A 157 30.49 41.26 -9.09
CA ASN A 157 29.12 41.67 -9.39
C ASN A 157 28.09 40.78 -8.67
N ASP A 158 28.39 40.34 -7.45
CA ASP A 158 27.45 39.61 -6.60
C ASP A 158 26.39 40.58 -6.06
N PHE A 159 25.22 40.67 -6.69
CA PHE A 159 24.09 41.42 -6.14
C PHE A 159 22.95 40.47 -5.75
N LEU A 160 22.73 40.37 -4.43
CA LEU A 160 21.64 39.60 -3.84
C LEU A 160 20.62 40.53 -3.22
N TYR A 161 19.35 40.11 -3.26
CA TYR A 161 18.27 40.83 -2.61
C TYR A 161 17.29 39.87 -1.93
N ALA A 162 16.63 40.35 -0.88
CA ALA A 162 15.55 39.63 -0.22
C ALA A 162 14.43 40.61 0.15
N SER A 163 13.21 40.09 0.24
CA SER A 163 12.08 40.79 0.83
C SER A 163 11.43 39.88 1.87
N SER A 164 10.99 40.46 2.98
CA SER A 164 10.30 39.73 4.05
C SER A 164 9.38 40.68 4.82
N GLN A 165 8.58 40.13 5.72
CA GLN A 165 7.79 40.89 6.68
C GLN A 165 8.23 40.55 8.10
N ILE A 166 8.10 41.51 9.01
CA ILE A 166 8.35 41.26 10.43
C ILE A 166 7.21 40.40 10.98
N SER A 167 7.57 39.25 11.56
CA SER A 167 6.64 38.36 12.24
C SER A 167 7.22 37.90 13.58
N ASN A 168 6.47 38.12 14.67
CA ASN A 168 6.85 37.77 16.04
C ASN A 168 8.22 38.31 16.46
N GLY A 169 8.54 39.56 16.09
CA GLY A 169 9.84 40.16 16.39
C GLY A 169 11.02 39.52 15.63
N LYS A 170 10.76 38.81 14.52
CA LYS A 170 11.78 38.19 13.66
C LYS A 170 11.61 38.61 12.20
N ILE A 171 12.73 38.81 11.51
CA ILE A 171 12.81 38.93 10.06
C ILE A 171 13.51 37.69 9.52
N SER A 172 12.81 36.93 8.68
CA SER A 172 13.37 35.74 8.01
C SER A 172 13.60 36.06 6.53
N LEU A 173 14.84 36.35 6.17
CA LEU A 173 15.24 36.73 4.82
C LEU A 173 15.55 35.49 3.98
N GLN A 174 15.05 35.47 2.76
CA GLN A 174 15.37 34.49 1.72
C GLN A 174 15.99 35.25 0.55
N PHE A 175 17.32 35.19 0.42
CA PHE A 175 18.04 35.93 -0.62
C PHE A 175 17.90 35.24 -1.99
N LYS A 176 17.75 36.06 -3.03
CA LYS A 176 17.72 35.71 -4.45
C LYS A 176 18.86 36.41 -5.18
N HIS A 177 19.35 35.78 -6.25
CA HIS A 177 20.33 36.40 -7.15
C HIS A 177 19.64 37.29 -8.20
N CYS A 178 20.32 38.36 -8.65
CA CYS A 178 19.80 39.24 -9.71
C CYS A 178 20.23 38.85 -11.13
N PHE A 179 21.37 38.16 -11.27
CA PHE A 179 21.94 37.74 -12.55
C PHE A 179 21.86 36.22 -12.77
N ALA A 180 21.84 35.79 -14.03
CA ALA A 180 22.16 34.42 -14.44
C ALA A 180 23.66 34.32 -14.77
N PHE A 181 24.22 33.11 -14.83
CA PHE A 181 25.65 32.93 -15.09
C PHE A 181 25.91 31.97 -16.26
N LEU A 182 26.85 32.32 -17.13
CA LEU A 182 27.35 31.45 -18.19
C LEU A 182 28.72 30.87 -17.78
N LYS A 183 28.87 29.54 -17.77
CA LYS A 183 30.15 28.83 -17.61
C LYS A 183 30.66 28.48 -19.00
N ILE A 184 31.69 29.14 -19.49
CA ILE A 184 32.31 28.86 -20.80
C ILE A 184 33.61 28.12 -20.57
N THR A 185 33.75 26.93 -21.14
CA THR A 185 35.00 26.17 -21.11
C THR A 185 35.65 26.20 -22.50
N ILE A 186 36.90 26.66 -22.57
CA ILE A 186 37.67 26.81 -23.81
C ILE A 186 38.89 25.90 -23.75
N PRO A 187 38.99 24.87 -24.61
CA PRO A 187 40.20 24.08 -24.77
C PRO A 187 41.35 24.97 -25.25
N LEU A 188 42.53 24.88 -24.63
CA LEU A 188 43.68 25.72 -25.00
C LEU A 188 44.18 25.44 -26.42
N GLU A 189 43.92 24.24 -26.96
CA GLU A 189 44.26 23.90 -28.35
C GLU A 189 43.49 24.73 -29.40
N GLN A 190 42.34 25.31 -29.03
CA GLN A 190 41.58 26.22 -29.89
C GLN A 190 42.13 27.65 -29.90
N ILE A 191 43.09 27.94 -29.02
CA ILE A 191 43.71 29.25 -28.87
C ILE A 191 44.99 29.26 -29.71
N SER A 192 44.93 29.89 -30.88
CA SER A 192 46.04 29.89 -31.84
C SER A 192 47.20 30.85 -31.51
N GLU A 193 47.06 31.70 -30.48
CA GLU A 193 48.00 32.76 -30.09
C GLU A 193 48.20 32.82 -28.56
N GLU A 194 49.11 33.67 -28.07
CA GLU A 194 49.29 33.91 -26.62
C GLU A 194 47.97 34.36 -25.97
N ILE A 195 47.47 33.59 -24.98
CA ILE A 195 46.14 33.76 -24.38
C ILE A 195 45.93 35.11 -23.69
N ASP A 196 46.99 35.77 -23.23
CA ASP A 196 46.95 37.11 -22.63
C ASP A 196 46.60 38.21 -23.64
N LYS A 197 46.56 37.88 -24.94
CA LYS A 197 46.06 38.75 -26.02
C LYS A 197 44.61 38.50 -26.39
N TRP A 198 43.92 37.57 -25.73
CA TRP A 198 42.52 37.26 -26.04
C TRP A 198 41.56 38.06 -25.15
N ASN A 199 40.55 38.67 -25.78
CA ASN A 199 39.38 39.20 -25.09
C ASN A 199 38.12 38.51 -25.65
N LEU A 200 37.17 38.19 -24.78
CA LEU A 200 35.89 37.61 -25.18
C LEU A 200 34.83 38.71 -25.25
N THR A 201 34.10 38.76 -26.37
CA THR A 201 32.91 39.61 -26.51
C THR A 201 31.67 38.72 -26.58
N ILE A 202 30.82 38.81 -25.57
CA ILE A 202 29.56 38.06 -25.49
C ILE A 202 28.45 38.99 -25.94
N THR A 203 27.62 38.55 -26.86
CA THR A 203 26.48 39.35 -27.37
C THR A 203 25.18 38.58 -27.27
N SER A 204 24.07 39.31 -27.13
CA SER A 204 22.72 38.77 -27.17
C SER A 204 21.85 39.57 -28.14
N ASN A 205 20.82 38.94 -28.69
CA ASN A 205 19.72 39.65 -29.36
C ASN A 205 18.84 40.43 -28.36
N GLU A 206 18.86 40.06 -27.09
CA GLU A 206 18.21 40.73 -25.95
C GLU A 206 19.23 41.60 -25.15
N ASN A 207 18.73 42.38 -24.20
CA ASN A 207 19.60 43.17 -23.31
C ASN A 207 20.29 42.23 -22.32
N ILE A 208 21.61 42.07 -22.43
CA ILE A 208 22.39 41.07 -21.67
C ILE A 208 23.13 41.67 -20.48
N SER A 209 23.35 42.98 -20.48
CA SER A 209 24.08 43.70 -19.43
C SER A 209 23.54 45.11 -19.23
N CYS A 210 24.04 45.79 -18.20
CA CYS A 210 23.80 47.21 -18.01
C CYS A 210 25.05 47.90 -17.49
N SER A 211 25.33 49.11 -17.99
CA SER A 211 26.46 49.94 -17.53
C SER A 211 26.11 50.84 -16.35
N SER A 212 24.82 51.08 -16.13
CA SER A 212 24.26 51.80 -14.98
C SER A 212 22.80 51.40 -14.79
N GLY A 213 22.28 51.51 -13.57
CA GLY A 213 20.88 51.22 -13.26
C GLY A 213 20.63 51.13 -11.75
N PHE A 214 19.35 51.19 -11.36
CA PHE A 214 18.92 51.12 -9.96
C PHE A 214 17.96 49.96 -9.73
N PHE A 215 18.30 49.02 -8.85
CA PHE A 215 17.40 47.94 -8.46
C PHE A 215 16.28 48.45 -7.54
N ASN A 216 15.04 48.12 -7.89
CA ASN A 216 13.83 48.49 -7.18
C ASN A 216 13.23 47.27 -6.47
N PHE A 217 13.34 47.25 -5.15
CA PHE A 217 12.87 46.12 -4.33
C PHE A 217 11.35 45.92 -4.34
N LYS A 218 10.55 46.94 -4.67
CA LYS A 218 9.08 46.82 -4.70
C LYS A 218 8.59 46.10 -5.95
N THR A 219 9.26 46.33 -7.08
CA THR A 219 8.92 45.72 -8.37
C THR A 219 9.81 44.52 -8.69
N GLU A 220 10.88 44.28 -7.91
CA GLU A 220 11.95 43.33 -8.20
C GLU A 220 12.54 43.54 -9.61
N ALA A 221 12.66 44.80 -10.06
CA ALA A 221 13.11 45.18 -11.40
C ALA A 221 14.20 46.25 -11.39
N ILE A 222 14.92 46.39 -12.50
CA ILE A 222 15.96 47.42 -12.68
C ILE A 222 15.35 48.66 -13.35
N ASP A 223 15.39 49.80 -12.66
CA ASP A 223 14.90 51.09 -13.14
C ASP A 223 16.04 51.97 -13.68
N ASN A 224 15.73 52.84 -14.64
CA ASN A 224 16.65 53.82 -15.22
C ASN A 224 17.98 53.21 -15.70
N ALA A 225 17.93 51.98 -16.22
CA ALA A 225 19.12 51.27 -16.66
C ALA A 225 19.56 51.71 -18.06
N SER A 226 20.87 51.83 -18.24
CA SER A 226 21.50 51.87 -19.56
C SER A 226 21.84 50.43 -19.96
N TYR A 227 20.92 49.79 -20.67
CA TYR A 227 21.08 48.41 -21.12
C TYR A 227 22.03 48.30 -22.31
N GLU A 228 22.79 47.22 -22.34
CA GLU A 228 23.68 46.86 -23.43
C GLU A 228 23.39 45.44 -23.92
N LYS A 229 23.70 45.19 -25.20
CA LYS A 229 23.56 43.88 -25.86
C LYS A 229 24.87 43.11 -25.93
N ASN A 230 25.90 43.62 -25.27
CA ASN A 230 27.25 43.08 -25.30
C ASN A 230 27.87 43.14 -23.89
N ILE A 231 28.74 42.16 -23.60
CA ILE A 231 29.63 42.11 -22.45
C ILE A 231 31.04 41.94 -22.98
N TYR A 232 31.95 42.77 -22.50
CA TYR A 232 33.38 42.63 -22.75
C TYR A 232 34.00 41.92 -21.55
N TYR A 233 34.46 40.70 -21.77
CA TYR A 233 35.14 39.90 -20.76
C TYR A 233 36.65 39.94 -21.04
N ASN A 234 37.35 40.74 -20.24
CA ASN A 234 38.76 41.09 -20.44
C ASN A 234 39.66 40.31 -19.48
N ASN A 235 40.98 40.35 -19.74
CA ASN A 235 42.02 39.82 -18.86
C ASN A 235 41.96 38.30 -18.64
N LEU A 236 41.94 37.51 -19.72
CA LEU A 236 42.13 36.05 -19.59
C LEU A 236 43.48 35.74 -18.89
N PRO A 237 43.58 34.61 -18.16
CA PRO A 237 44.80 34.25 -17.44
C PRO A 237 45.99 34.15 -18.40
N THR A 238 47.14 34.68 -17.97
CA THR A 238 48.38 34.66 -18.75
C THR A 238 48.90 33.22 -18.89
N GLN A 239 49.71 32.97 -19.92
CA GLN A 239 50.35 31.64 -20.11
C GLN A 239 51.12 31.17 -18.87
N LYS A 240 51.67 32.09 -18.09
CA LYS A 240 52.38 31.82 -16.84
C LYS A 240 51.44 31.39 -15.71
N GLU A 241 50.24 31.98 -15.64
CA GLU A 241 49.21 31.63 -14.65
C GLU A 241 48.58 30.27 -14.94
N LEU A 242 48.51 29.87 -16.22
CA LEU A 242 47.93 28.59 -16.63
C LEU A 242 48.80 27.37 -16.37
N GLY A 243 50.13 27.51 -16.38
CA GLY A 243 51.04 26.40 -16.17
C GLY A 243 50.82 25.24 -17.17
N ASN A 244 50.37 24.08 -16.65
CA ASN A 244 50.09 22.87 -17.44
C ASN A 244 48.58 22.66 -17.71
N ALA A 245 47.74 23.66 -17.47
CA ALA A 245 46.32 23.54 -17.77
C ALA A 245 46.11 23.23 -19.27
N GLU A 246 45.10 22.41 -19.59
CA GLU A 246 44.73 22.07 -20.98
C GLU A 246 43.52 22.89 -21.47
N LYS A 247 42.85 23.61 -20.56
CA LYS A 247 41.63 24.39 -20.81
C LYS A 247 41.49 25.56 -19.84
N ILE A 248 40.64 26.53 -20.20
CA ILE A 248 40.21 27.62 -19.32
C ILE A 248 38.69 27.60 -19.12
N THR A 249 38.23 27.96 -17.92
CA THR A 249 36.80 28.09 -17.61
C THR A 249 36.50 29.50 -17.13
N CYS A 250 35.54 30.16 -17.79
CA CYS A 250 35.13 31.53 -17.53
C CYS A 250 33.69 31.54 -17.00
N TYR A 251 33.43 32.30 -15.93
CA TYR A 251 32.08 32.52 -15.41
C TYR A 251 31.66 33.97 -15.65
N ILE A 252 30.58 34.17 -16.41
CA ILE A 252 30.13 35.49 -16.86
C ILE A 252 28.71 35.74 -16.35
N ALA A 253 28.52 36.81 -15.58
CA ALA A 253 27.21 37.24 -15.11
C ALA A 253 26.44 37.94 -16.24
N ILE A 254 25.20 37.54 -16.48
CA ILE A 254 24.32 38.14 -17.49
C ILE A 254 22.97 38.53 -16.85
N LEU A 255 22.33 39.54 -17.42
CA LEU A 255 20.93 39.81 -17.11
C LEU A 255 20.08 38.60 -17.49
N PRO A 256 19.02 38.29 -16.72
CA PRO A 256 18.07 37.25 -17.09
C PRO A 256 17.55 37.45 -18.51
N GLN A 257 17.39 36.38 -19.26
CA GLN A 257 16.93 36.43 -20.65
C GLN A 257 15.71 35.55 -20.85
N THR A 258 14.94 35.80 -21.90
CA THR A 258 13.86 34.90 -22.30
C THR A 258 14.40 33.68 -23.04
N GLU A 259 13.55 32.70 -23.31
CA GLU A 259 13.89 31.51 -24.12
C GLU A 259 14.21 31.85 -25.59
N ASN A 260 13.88 33.06 -26.05
CA ASN A 260 14.20 33.52 -27.40
C ASN A 260 15.60 34.13 -27.52
N ALA A 261 16.36 34.20 -26.42
CA ALA A 261 17.69 34.77 -26.44
C ALA A 261 18.67 33.89 -27.24
N ILE A 262 19.54 34.56 -28.00
CA ILE A 262 20.62 33.94 -28.76
C ILE A 262 21.91 34.56 -28.26
N ILE A 263 22.72 33.77 -27.57
CA ILE A 263 24.04 34.17 -27.10
C ILE A 263 25.07 33.85 -28.18
N LYS A 264 25.89 34.84 -28.52
CA LYS A 264 27.06 34.67 -29.39
C LYS A 264 28.31 35.10 -28.65
N ILE A 265 29.33 34.26 -28.66
CA ILE A 265 30.63 34.54 -28.07
C ILE A 265 31.61 34.74 -29.22
N PHE A 266 32.31 35.87 -29.19
CA PHE A 266 33.37 36.20 -30.12
C PHE A 266 34.70 36.30 -29.36
N TYR A 267 35.81 36.03 -30.04
CA TYR A 267 37.12 36.45 -29.58
C TYR A 267 37.70 37.52 -30.50
N ALA A 268 38.50 38.40 -29.91
CA ALA A 268 39.37 39.33 -30.62
C ALA A 268 40.80 39.16 -30.11
N PRO A 269 41.77 38.81 -30.98
CA PRO A 269 43.18 38.90 -30.63
C PRO A 269 43.58 40.38 -30.59
N ASP A 270 44.26 40.82 -29.53
CA ASP A 270 44.74 42.20 -29.35
C ASP A 270 45.95 42.47 -30.26
N ILE A 271 45.71 42.50 -31.56
CA ILE A 271 46.69 42.79 -32.62
C ILE A 271 46.56 44.27 -33.00
N PRO A 272 47.63 45.09 -32.91
CA PRO A 272 47.57 46.50 -33.28
C PRO A 272 47.18 46.69 -34.76
N GLY A 273 45.95 47.13 -35.02
CA GLY A 273 45.46 47.54 -36.35
C GLY A 273 44.39 46.65 -37.00
N GLU A 274 44.07 45.48 -36.44
CA GLU A 274 42.97 44.61 -36.89
C GLU A 274 42.00 44.29 -35.73
N HIS A 275 40.77 44.77 -35.82
CA HIS A 275 39.69 44.44 -34.87
C HIS A 275 38.70 43.47 -35.52
N THR A 276 39.15 42.28 -35.93
CA THR A 276 38.26 41.27 -36.51
C THR A 276 37.69 40.40 -35.38
N LEU A 277 36.39 40.53 -35.12
CA LEU A 277 35.66 39.68 -34.18
C LEU A 277 35.39 38.30 -34.82
N ASN A 278 35.98 37.25 -34.29
CA ASN A 278 35.78 35.89 -34.76
C ASN A 278 34.74 35.17 -33.88
N LEU A 279 33.71 34.58 -34.51
CA LEU A 279 32.66 33.85 -33.78
C LEU A 279 33.20 32.51 -33.26
N LEU A 280 33.10 32.30 -31.95
CA LEU A 280 33.48 31.07 -31.25
C LEU A 280 32.28 30.15 -31.05
N LEU A 281 31.16 30.70 -30.55
CA LEU A 281 29.96 29.93 -30.23
C LEU A 281 28.71 30.75 -30.52
N GLN A 282 27.66 30.08 -31.00
CA GLN A 282 26.30 30.62 -31.02
C GLN A 282 25.36 29.60 -30.39
N LYS A 283 24.60 29.99 -29.36
CA LYS A 283 23.67 29.11 -28.63
C LYS A 283 22.35 29.81 -28.35
N HIS A 284 21.24 29.09 -28.51
CA HIS A 284 19.93 29.55 -28.05
C HIS A 284 19.79 29.33 -26.55
N ALA A 285 19.03 30.20 -25.88
CA ALA A 285 18.67 30.02 -24.48
C ALA A 285 17.87 28.73 -24.28
N PRO A 286 17.99 28.08 -23.12
CA PRO A 286 17.17 26.92 -22.77
C PRO A 286 15.70 27.31 -22.59
N LYS A 287 14.81 26.31 -22.55
CA LYS A 287 13.38 26.50 -22.32
C LYS A 287 13.13 27.26 -21.01
N GLY A 288 12.34 28.34 -21.06
CA GLY A 288 12.16 29.24 -19.92
C GLY A 288 13.30 30.25 -19.66
N GLY A 289 14.30 30.31 -20.54
CA GLY A 289 15.35 31.35 -20.57
C GLY A 289 16.49 31.17 -19.56
N PHE A 290 17.43 32.12 -19.58
CA PHE A 290 18.52 32.21 -18.59
C PHE A 290 17.99 32.84 -17.31
N LYS A 291 17.75 32.03 -16.28
CA LYS A 291 17.11 32.44 -15.03
C LYS A 291 18.13 32.94 -14.00
N PRO A 292 17.77 33.95 -13.18
CA PRO A 292 18.65 34.43 -12.13
C PRO A 292 19.02 33.32 -11.14
N GLY A 293 20.30 33.28 -10.73
CA GLY A 293 20.83 32.31 -9.76
C GLY A 293 21.30 30.97 -10.35
N ASN A 294 21.04 30.72 -11.65
CA ASN A 294 21.45 29.50 -12.33
C ASN A 294 22.75 29.68 -13.12
N VAL A 295 23.53 28.61 -13.23
CA VAL A 295 24.72 28.52 -14.10
C VAL A 295 24.36 27.71 -15.34
N TYR A 296 24.78 28.17 -16.50
CA TYR A 296 24.55 27.52 -17.78
C TYR A 296 25.88 27.24 -18.47
N SER A 297 26.26 25.97 -18.58
CA SER A 297 27.47 25.56 -19.26
C SER A 297 27.34 25.70 -20.78
N LEU A 298 28.32 26.36 -21.39
CA LEU A 298 28.45 26.56 -22.82
C LEU A 298 29.78 25.94 -23.26
N TYR A 299 29.70 24.83 -23.99
CA TYR A 299 30.86 24.09 -24.46
C TYR A 299 31.23 24.47 -25.89
N LEU A 300 32.53 24.55 -26.15
CA LEU A 300 33.12 24.61 -27.48
C LEU A 300 33.46 23.20 -27.97
N ASP A 301 33.67 23.04 -29.28
CA ASP A 301 34.11 21.76 -29.85
C ASP A 301 35.40 21.27 -29.14
N GLY A 302 35.60 19.97 -28.90
CA GLY A 302 36.78 19.47 -28.16
C GLY A 302 36.67 19.52 -26.62
N ALA A 303 35.51 19.90 -26.07
CA ALA A 303 35.21 19.86 -24.63
C ALA A 303 34.23 18.74 -24.23
N GLU A 304 34.18 17.63 -25.00
CA GLU A 304 33.18 16.57 -24.84
C GLU A 304 33.28 15.86 -23.49
N GLU A 305 34.50 15.56 -23.01
CA GLU A 305 34.70 14.90 -21.70
C GLU A 305 34.17 15.76 -20.54
N GLU A 306 34.35 17.09 -20.61
CA GLU A 306 33.83 18.00 -19.60
C GLU A 306 32.31 18.07 -19.66
N MET A 307 31.74 18.06 -20.86
CA MET A 307 30.29 18.04 -21.05
C MET A 307 29.66 16.75 -20.50
N GLU A 308 30.30 15.60 -20.71
CA GLU A 308 29.84 14.33 -20.13
C GLU A 308 29.98 14.32 -18.59
N LYS A 309 31.09 14.83 -18.07
CA LYS A 309 31.29 15.00 -16.62
C LYS A 309 30.22 15.90 -16.01
N ASP A 310 29.96 17.07 -16.59
CA ASP A 310 28.94 18.01 -16.13
C ASP A 310 27.52 17.38 -16.21
N ALA A 311 27.24 16.54 -17.20
CA ALA A 311 25.97 15.81 -17.31
C ALA A 311 25.80 14.74 -16.21
N LEU A 312 26.87 14.00 -15.89
CA LEU A 312 26.87 13.07 -14.76
C LEU A 312 26.68 13.83 -13.44
N ILE A 313 27.40 14.93 -13.25
CA ILE A 313 27.25 15.80 -12.08
C ILE A 313 25.80 16.33 -11.95
N ALA A 314 25.19 16.76 -13.05
CA ALA A 314 23.79 17.17 -13.05
C ALA A 314 22.87 16.02 -12.57
N LEU A 315 23.10 14.78 -13.03
CA LEU A 315 22.38 13.60 -12.56
C LEU A 315 22.59 13.35 -11.07
N TYR A 316 23.83 13.46 -10.58
CA TYR A 316 24.18 13.36 -9.17
C TYR A 316 23.36 14.34 -8.33
N ASN A 317 23.36 15.62 -8.71
CA ASN A 317 22.68 16.66 -7.95
C ASN A 317 21.16 16.57 -8.05
N ALA A 318 20.62 16.35 -9.25
CA ALA A 318 19.19 16.23 -9.49
C ALA A 318 18.55 15.05 -8.78
N THR A 319 19.35 14.04 -8.40
CA THR A 319 18.87 12.82 -7.74
C THR A 319 19.44 12.61 -6.33
N ASN A 320 19.88 13.69 -5.67
CA ASN A 320 20.33 13.70 -4.28
C ASN A 320 21.53 12.77 -4.01
N GLY A 321 22.57 12.92 -4.83
CA GLY A 321 23.83 12.16 -4.84
C GLY A 321 24.48 11.89 -3.50
N LYS A 322 24.39 12.85 -2.57
CA LYS A 322 24.97 12.74 -1.22
C LYS A 322 24.28 11.68 -0.37
N ALA A 323 23.03 11.31 -0.69
CA ALA A 323 22.22 10.33 0.02
C ALA A 323 22.12 8.96 -0.68
N TRP A 324 22.80 8.78 -1.81
CA TRP A 324 22.88 7.48 -2.48
C TRP A 324 23.56 6.44 -1.58
N LYS A 325 23.23 5.15 -1.77
CA LYS A 325 23.91 4.06 -1.05
C LYS A 325 25.39 3.97 -1.44
N ASN A 326 25.70 4.19 -2.71
CA ASN A 326 27.05 4.21 -3.23
C ASN A 326 27.21 5.37 -4.22
N ASN A 327 28.04 6.34 -3.85
CA ASN A 327 28.43 7.49 -4.67
C ASN A 327 29.96 7.57 -4.83
N THR A 328 30.65 6.43 -4.79
CA THR A 328 32.12 6.39 -4.86
C THR A 328 32.63 7.14 -6.10
N ASN A 329 33.57 8.06 -5.87
CA ASN A 329 34.24 8.93 -6.85
C ASN A 329 33.36 9.96 -7.58
N TRP A 330 32.04 9.97 -7.38
CA TRP A 330 31.17 11.00 -7.96
C TRP A 330 31.57 12.38 -7.44
N CYS A 331 31.61 13.37 -8.33
CA CYS A 331 32.06 14.74 -8.02
C CYS A 331 33.49 14.78 -7.45
N SER A 332 34.38 13.95 -7.96
CA SER A 332 35.80 13.97 -7.60
C SER A 332 36.70 14.20 -8.81
N ASP A 333 37.99 14.40 -8.55
CA ASP A 333 39.02 14.55 -9.60
C ASP A 333 39.39 13.23 -10.31
N LYS A 334 38.74 12.12 -9.96
CA LYS A 334 38.97 10.83 -10.61
C LYS A 334 38.36 10.81 -12.01
N PRO A 335 38.97 10.09 -12.98
CA PRO A 335 38.37 9.87 -14.29
C PRO A 335 36.93 9.35 -14.17
N ILE A 336 36.03 9.81 -15.04
CA ILE A 336 34.60 9.41 -15.01
C ILE A 336 34.40 7.90 -15.16
N SER A 337 35.36 7.20 -15.78
CA SER A 337 35.39 5.73 -15.89
C SER A 337 35.64 5.02 -14.55
N GLU A 338 36.10 5.74 -13.52
CA GLU A 338 36.25 5.23 -12.15
C GLU A 338 35.02 5.59 -11.27
N TRP A 339 34.04 6.33 -11.79
CA TRP A 339 32.84 6.68 -11.02
C TRP A 339 31.93 5.48 -10.90
N TYR A 340 31.41 5.25 -9.69
CA TYR A 340 30.58 4.08 -9.44
C TYR A 340 29.38 4.05 -10.39
N GLY A 341 29.19 2.92 -11.07
CA GLY A 341 28.08 2.73 -12.00
C GLY A 341 28.31 3.32 -13.39
N VAL A 342 29.43 4.01 -13.66
CA VAL A 342 29.72 4.60 -14.97
C VAL A 342 30.73 3.75 -15.73
N LYS A 343 30.46 3.46 -17.01
CA LYS A 343 31.48 2.94 -17.93
C LYS A 343 31.67 3.90 -19.09
N ALA A 344 32.93 4.24 -19.34
CA ALA A 344 33.34 5.13 -20.41
C ALA A 344 34.54 4.56 -21.17
N LYS A 345 34.57 4.77 -22.49
CA LYS A 345 35.71 4.47 -23.36
C LYS A 345 35.82 5.55 -24.45
N GLY A 346 36.43 6.67 -24.09
CA GLY A 346 36.35 7.92 -24.86
C GLY A 346 35.07 8.67 -24.53
N GLU A 347 33.91 8.01 -24.69
CA GLU A 347 32.59 8.52 -24.31
C GLU A 347 31.93 7.62 -23.25
N VAL A 348 31.03 8.18 -22.45
CA VAL A 348 30.17 7.42 -21.52
C VAL A 348 29.17 6.60 -22.33
N TYR A 349 29.18 5.28 -22.15
CA TYR A 349 28.26 4.38 -22.86
C TYR A 349 27.31 3.61 -21.94
N GLU A 350 27.59 3.51 -20.63
CA GLU A 350 26.72 2.82 -19.68
C GLU A 350 26.69 3.55 -18.34
N ILE A 351 25.47 3.72 -17.81
CA ILE A 351 25.19 4.15 -16.44
C ILE A 351 24.30 3.09 -15.79
N ASP A 352 24.79 2.48 -14.70
CA ASP A 352 24.04 1.57 -13.84
C ASP A 352 24.09 2.05 -12.38
N LEU A 353 23.00 2.70 -11.96
CA LEU A 353 22.78 3.18 -10.59
C LEU A 353 21.53 2.52 -9.99
N SER A 354 21.25 1.28 -10.39
CA SER A 354 20.10 0.53 -9.94
C SER A 354 20.15 0.26 -8.43
N ALA A 355 18.98 0.28 -7.77
CA ALA A 355 18.81 -0.01 -6.34
C ALA A 355 19.68 0.85 -5.39
N ASN A 356 20.03 2.08 -5.81
CA ASN A 356 21.05 2.92 -5.16
C ASN A 356 20.48 4.09 -4.34
N ASN A 357 19.16 4.11 -4.09
CA ASN A 357 18.46 5.13 -3.29
C ASN A 357 18.51 6.55 -3.91
N LEU A 358 18.53 6.64 -5.24
CA LEU A 358 18.39 7.93 -5.95
C LEU A 358 17.01 8.51 -5.66
N SER A 359 16.91 9.83 -5.46
CA SER A 359 15.63 10.54 -5.23
C SER A 359 15.66 11.91 -5.89
N GLY A 360 14.63 12.29 -6.64
CA GLY A 360 14.60 13.56 -7.38
C GLY A 360 14.15 13.34 -8.82
N ILE A 361 14.76 13.99 -9.81
CA ILE A 361 14.37 13.88 -11.23
C ILE A 361 15.53 13.42 -12.12
N ILE A 362 15.22 12.88 -13.30
CA ILE A 362 16.22 12.68 -14.36
C ILE A 362 16.41 14.04 -15.07
N PRO A 363 17.60 14.65 -15.05
CA PRO A 363 17.82 15.98 -15.59
C PRO A 363 17.92 15.99 -17.13
N ASP A 364 17.61 17.12 -17.77
CA ASP A 364 17.70 17.30 -19.22
C ASP A 364 19.14 17.09 -19.74
N GLU A 365 20.14 17.32 -18.91
CA GLU A 365 21.56 17.15 -19.23
C GLU A 365 21.92 15.70 -19.57
N ILE A 366 21.08 14.71 -19.25
CA ILE A 366 21.29 13.31 -19.69
C ILE A 366 21.44 13.20 -21.22
N GLY A 367 20.80 14.11 -21.97
CA GLY A 367 20.90 14.19 -23.43
C GLY A 367 22.27 14.61 -23.96
N ASN A 368 23.16 15.12 -23.09
CA ASN A 368 24.54 15.44 -23.48
C ASN A 368 25.43 14.21 -23.58
N LEU A 369 25.03 13.08 -23.00
CA LEU A 369 25.75 11.80 -23.07
C LEU A 369 25.45 11.09 -24.40
N LYS A 370 25.98 11.62 -25.50
CA LYS A 370 25.68 11.15 -26.87
C LYS A 370 26.08 9.69 -27.11
N GLY A 371 27.12 9.21 -26.42
CA GLY A 371 27.58 7.81 -26.47
C GLY A 371 26.75 6.84 -25.64
N LEU A 372 25.81 7.33 -24.80
CA LEU A 372 25.09 6.52 -23.83
C LEU A 372 24.19 5.49 -24.54
N SER A 373 24.52 4.21 -24.39
CA SER A 373 23.77 3.08 -24.94
C SER A 373 22.97 2.33 -23.89
N GLN A 374 23.34 2.42 -22.61
CA GLN A 374 22.64 1.71 -21.53
C GLN A 374 22.42 2.62 -20.33
N LEU A 375 21.16 2.84 -19.97
CA LEU A 375 20.75 3.59 -18.79
C LEU A 375 19.89 2.70 -17.88
N ARG A 376 20.44 2.33 -16.72
CA ARG A 376 19.78 1.49 -15.71
C ARG A 376 19.67 2.24 -14.40
N LEU A 377 18.44 2.61 -14.05
CA LEU A 377 18.10 3.36 -12.85
C LEU A 377 16.97 2.68 -12.04
N TRP A 378 16.74 1.38 -12.24
CA TRP A 378 15.62 0.68 -11.61
C TRP A 378 15.75 0.57 -10.08
N GLY A 379 14.63 0.51 -9.36
CA GLY A 379 14.61 0.30 -7.91
C GLY A 379 15.08 1.52 -7.10
N ASN A 380 14.70 2.72 -7.54
CA ASN A 380 15.04 3.98 -6.89
C ASN A 380 13.76 4.78 -6.53
N ASN A 381 13.91 6.01 -6.05
CA ASN A 381 12.82 6.93 -5.71
C ASN A 381 12.79 8.12 -6.69
N LEU A 382 13.09 7.90 -7.97
CA LEU A 382 13.06 8.94 -9.00
C LEU A 382 11.63 9.35 -9.29
N SER A 383 11.41 10.63 -9.57
CA SER A 383 10.12 11.28 -9.80
C SER A 383 10.20 12.24 -11.00
N GLY A 384 9.08 12.88 -11.35
CA GLY A 384 9.02 13.75 -12.53
C GLY A 384 8.85 12.98 -13.83
N GLU A 385 9.06 13.65 -14.97
CA GLU A 385 8.89 13.06 -16.31
C GLU A 385 10.22 12.55 -16.88
N ILE A 386 10.17 11.71 -17.92
CA ILE A 386 11.37 11.38 -18.71
C ILE A 386 11.74 12.62 -19.54
N PRO A 387 12.98 13.14 -19.45
CA PRO A 387 13.37 14.35 -20.18
C PRO A 387 13.37 14.11 -21.69
N ILE A 388 12.84 15.07 -22.45
CA ILE A 388 12.76 15.01 -23.93
C ILE A 388 14.17 14.88 -24.55
N SER A 389 15.18 15.48 -23.92
CA SER A 389 16.56 15.46 -24.38
C SER A 389 17.17 14.06 -24.48
N ILE A 390 16.55 13.04 -23.89
CA ILE A 390 16.96 11.63 -23.98
C ILE A 390 17.08 11.17 -25.44
N GLU A 391 16.36 11.79 -26.38
CA GLU A 391 16.48 11.52 -27.83
C GLU A 391 17.88 11.75 -28.41
N ASN A 392 18.72 12.56 -27.75
CA ASN A 392 20.07 12.89 -28.21
C ASN A 392 21.12 11.83 -27.84
N THR A 393 20.70 10.78 -27.14
CA THR A 393 21.55 9.64 -26.76
C THR A 393 21.55 8.55 -27.84
N ASN A 394 22.36 7.51 -27.67
CA ASN A 394 22.38 6.32 -28.53
C ASN A 394 21.80 5.10 -27.80
N LEU A 395 20.76 5.29 -26.99
CA LEU A 395 20.23 4.25 -26.12
C LEU A 395 19.79 2.99 -26.89
N GLU A 396 20.25 1.85 -26.38
CA GLU A 396 19.86 0.49 -26.74
C GLU A 396 19.06 -0.18 -25.61
N TYR A 397 19.29 0.25 -24.35
CA TYR A 397 18.72 -0.34 -23.15
C TYR A 397 18.31 0.74 -22.14
N LEU A 398 17.00 0.89 -21.89
CA LEU A 398 16.45 1.83 -20.93
C LEU A 398 15.66 1.08 -19.84
N ASP A 399 16.15 1.09 -18.61
CA ASP A 399 15.48 0.45 -17.46
C ASP A 399 15.26 1.45 -16.32
N LEU A 400 14.01 1.87 -16.16
CA LEU A 400 13.54 2.83 -15.16
C LEU A 400 12.48 2.22 -14.21
N ARG A 401 12.35 0.88 -14.19
CA ARG A 401 11.33 0.18 -13.39
C ARG A 401 11.44 0.47 -11.89
N TYR A 402 10.36 0.31 -11.14
CA TYR A 402 10.34 0.48 -9.69
C TYR A 402 10.83 1.87 -9.25
N ASN A 403 10.11 2.91 -9.69
CA ASN A 403 10.37 4.32 -9.36
C ASN A 403 9.01 5.05 -9.14
N GLN A 404 9.02 6.38 -9.10
CA GLN A 404 7.85 7.25 -8.96
C GLN A 404 7.74 8.22 -10.16
N LEU A 405 8.27 7.84 -11.32
CA LEU A 405 8.22 8.65 -12.54
C LEU A 405 6.78 8.79 -13.03
N SER A 406 6.44 9.93 -13.60
CA SER A 406 5.07 10.30 -13.97
C SER A 406 5.03 10.99 -15.34
N GLY A 407 3.84 11.39 -15.77
CA GLY A 407 3.64 12.02 -17.09
C GLY A 407 3.42 10.98 -18.18
N ASN A 408 3.57 11.40 -19.45
CA ASN A 408 3.42 10.52 -20.61
C ASN A 408 4.80 10.01 -21.07
N ILE A 409 4.83 8.94 -21.87
CA ILE A 409 6.04 8.57 -22.61
C ILE A 409 6.30 9.65 -23.67
N PRO A 410 7.45 10.35 -23.65
CA PRO A 410 7.71 11.45 -24.58
C PRO A 410 7.96 10.96 -26.02
N ASP A 411 7.47 11.72 -27.01
CA ASP A 411 7.66 11.47 -28.45
C ASP A 411 9.12 11.28 -28.88
N ALA A 412 10.02 11.94 -28.16
CA ALA A 412 11.47 11.83 -28.28
C ALA A 412 11.99 10.38 -28.22
N ILE A 413 11.35 9.47 -27.47
CA ILE A 413 11.80 8.07 -27.39
C ILE A 413 11.70 7.39 -28.76
N GLY A 414 10.80 7.81 -29.64
CA GLY A 414 10.68 7.31 -31.00
C GLY A 414 11.90 7.55 -31.90
N ASN A 415 12.79 8.47 -31.52
CA ASN A 415 14.02 8.77 -32.25
C ASN A 415 15.16 7.79 -31.89
N LEU A 416 15.04 7.06 -30.78
CA LEU A 416 16.04 6.11 -30.28
C LEU A 416 15.91 4.74 -30.97
N THR A 417 16.06 4.72 -32.29
CA THR A 417 15.81 3.54 -33.16
C THR A 417 16.71 2.32 -32.88
N ASN A 418 17.74 2.47 -32.04
CA ASN A 418 18.60 1.37 -31.57
C ASN A 418 18.05 0.65 -30.32
N LEU A 419 16.98 1.15 -29.70
CA LEU A 419 16.39 0.53 -28.52
C LEU A 419 15.99 -0.92 -28.76
N THR A 420 16.43 -1.77 -27.84
CA THR A 420 16.11 -3.20 -27.77
C THR A 420 15.31 -3.54 -26.51
N TYR A 421 15.39 -2.71 -25.47
CA TYR A 421 14.71 -2.89 -24.19
C TYR A 421 14.22 -1.55 -23.64
N ILE A 422 12.94 -1.52 -23.26
CA ILE A 422 12.32 -0.43 -22.48
C ILE A 422 11.58 -1.06 -21.30
N GLY A 423 12.00 -0.71 -20.07
CA GLY A 423 11.33 -1.12 -18.83
C GLY A 423 10.90 0.10 -18.00
N LEU A 424 9.60 0.27 -17.81
CA LEU A 424 8.97 1.37 -17.06
C LEU A 424 7.99 0.88 -15.97
N THR A 425 7.88 -0.43 -15.76
CA THR A 425 6.99 -1.08 -14.79
C THR A 425 7.09 -0.52 -13.36
N GLU A 426 5.97 -0.47 -12.65
CA GLU A 426 5.85 0.10 -11.30
C GLU A 426 6.34 1.56 -11.24
N ASN A 427 5.56 2.43 -11.89
CA ASN A 427 5.72 3.89 -11.89
C ASN A 427 4.31 4.55 -11.90
N LEU A 428 4.24 5.85 -12.17
CA LEU A 428 3.02 6.66 -12.23
C LEU A 428 2.78 7.24 -13.64
N PHE A 429 3.22 6.54 -14.69
CA PHE A 429 3.01 6.99 -16.07
C PHE A 429 1.54 6.90 -16.46
N LYS A 430 1.09 7.84 -17.29
CA LYS A 430 -0.29 7.97 -17.76
C LYS A 430 -0.35 8.26 -19.25
N GLY A 431 -1.57 8.43 -19.77
CA GLY A 431 -1.80 8.70 -21.20
C GLY A 431 -1.78 7.43 -22.05
N GLU A 432 -1.66 7.59 -23.37
CA GLU A 432 -1.64 6.48 -24.33
C GLU A 432 -0.20 6.07 -24.68
N ILE A 433 0.00 4.85 -25.19
CA ILE A 433 1.26 4.48 -25.84
C ILE A 433 1.29 5.19 -27.20
N PRO A 434 2.24 6.09 -27.48
CA PRO A 434 2.21 6.84 -28.72
C PRO A 434 2.62 5.99 -29.94
N SER A 435 2.14 6.37 -31.13
CA SER A 435 2.34 5.61 -32.37
C SER A 435 3.79 5.50 -32.83
N PHE A 436 4.69 6.38 -32.35
CA PHE A 436 6.13 6.29 -32.67
C PHE A 436 6.77 4.98 -32.20
N ILE A 437 6.12 4.19 -31.34
CA ILE A 437 6.61 2.87 -30.93
C ILE A 437 6.94 1.99 -32.14
N GLY A 438 6.23 2.18 -33.27
CA GLY A 438 6.50 1.48 -34.52
C GLY A 438 7.84 1.85 -35.19
N ASN A 439 8.48 2.95 -34.81
CA ASN A 439 9.81 3.31 -35.29
C ASN A 439 10.91 2.45 -34.64
N LEU A 440 10.62 1.85 -33.48
CA LEU A 440 11.57 1.06 -32.70
C LEU A 440 11.64 -0.39 -33.22
N SER A 441 12.00 -0.55 -34.49
CA SER A 441 12.04 -1.84 -35.19
C SER A 441 12.95 -2.90 -34.55
N LYS A 442 13.93 -2.50 -33.72
CA LYS A 442 14.84 -3.39 -32.99
C LYS A 442 14.34 -3.75 -31.59
N LEU A 443 13.23 -3.17 -31.13
CA LEU A 443 12.71 -3.38 -29.78
C LEU A 443 12.28 -4.83 -29.58
N ARG A 444 12.84 -5.46 -28.54
CA ARG A 444 12.57 -6.87 -28.17
C ARG A 444 11.74 -6.98 -26.90
N THR A 445 11.91 -6.07 -25.95
CA THR A 445 11.14 -6.05 -24.70
C THR A 445 10.54 -4.69 -24.46
N LEU A 446 9.22 -4.66 -24.26
CA LEU A 446 8.47 -3.51 -23.80
C LEU A 446 7.72 -3.88 -22.53
N ASP A 447 8.16 -3.35 -21.39
CA ASP A 447 7.64 -3.64 -20.05
C ASP A 447 7.09 -2.35 -19.42
N LEU A 448 5.76 -2.22 -19.40
CA LEU A 448 5.00 -1.04 -18.99
C LEU A 448 3.98 -1.36 -17.87
N GLY A 449 4.14 -2.50 -17.19
CA GLY A 449 3.19 -2.98 -16.20
C GLY A 449 2.99 -2.02 -15.01
N ASP A 450 1.90 -2.14 -14.26
CA ASP A 450 1.70 -1.45 -12.99
C ASP A 450 1.91 0.08 -13.10
N ASN A 451 1.11 0.71 -13.95
CA ASN A 451 1.11 2.15 -14.22
C ASN A 451 -0.36 2.63 -14.41
N GLU A 452 -0.54 3.88 -14.86
CA GLU A 452 -1.85 4.49 -15.15
C GLU A 452 -2.08 4.72 -16.65
N PHE A 453 -1.46 3.92 -17.53
CA PHE A 453 -1.68 4.04 -18.97
C PHE A 453 -3.13 3.74 -19.36
N SER A 454 -3.60 4.40 -20.42
CA SER A 454 -4.99 4.36 -20.89
C SER A 454 -5.06 4.37 -22.42
N GLY A 455 -6.27 4.41 -22.99
CA GLY A 455 -6.48 4.32 -24.44
C GLY A 455 -6.34 2.90 -24.97
N SER A 456 -6.17 2.76 -26.29
CA SER A 456 -5.97 1.47 -26.97
C SER A 456 -4.48 1.17 -27.22
N LEU A 457 -4.15 -0.11 -27.43
CA LEU A 457 -2.83 -0.47 -27.92
C LEU A 457 -2.66 0.04 -29.36
N PRO A 458 -1.60 0.80 -29.70
CA PRO A 458 -1.41 1.33 -31.04
C PRO A 458 -1.13 0.20 -32.05
N VAL A 459 -1.69 0.29 -33.25
CA VAL A 459 -1.48 -0.71 -34.32
C VAL A 459 -0.01 -0.76 -34.77
N GLU A 460 0.71 0.36 -34.64
CA GLU A 460 2.12 0.51 -34.97
C GLU A 460 3.04 -0.40 -34.15
N ILE A 461 2.58 -0.97 -33.03
CA ILE A 461 3.33 -1.99 -32.29
C ILE A 461 3.67 -3.20 -33.18
N ALA A 462 2.89 -3.43 -34.24
CA ALA A 462 3.12 -4.48 -35.23
C ALA A 462 4.41 -4.28 -36.06
N ASN A 463 4.99 -3.06 -36.07
CA ASN A 463 6.24 -2.74 -36.77
C ASN A 463 7.50 -3.03 -35.94
N THR A 464 7.34 -3.56 -34.73
CA THR A 464 8.44 -3.90 -33.82
C THR A 464 8.91 -5.35 -34.01
N SER A 465 10.03 -5.70 -33.36
CA SER A 465 10.53 -7.07 -33.28
C SER A 465 10.36 -7.66 -31.87
N LEU A 466 9.24 -7.32 -31.20
CA LEU A 466 9.03 -7.70 -29.80
C LEU A 466 9.07 -9.22 -29.62
N GLU A 467 9.80 -9.64 -28.59
CA GLU A 467 9.82 -10.98 -28.03
C GLU A 467 8.96 -11.02 -26.75
N GLU A 468 8.95 -9.94 -25.96
CA GLU A 468 8.19 -9.82 -24.72
C GLU A 468 7.43 -8.48 -24.64
N LEU A 469 6.12 -8.56 -24.39
CA LEU A 469 5.25 -7.41 -24.16
C LEU A 469 4.55 -7.57 -22.81
N ASN A 470 4.77 -6.62 -21.90
CA ASN A 470 4.04 -6.52 -20.65
C ASN A 470 3.39 -5.14 -20.52
N VAL A 471 2.07 -5.11 -20.44
CA VAL A 471 1.25 -3.90 -20.22
C VAL A 471 0.22 -4.16 -19.12
N ALA A 472 0.47 -5.14 -18.26
CA ALA A 472 -0.47 -5.56 -17.23
C ALA A 472 -0.74 -4.47 -16.20
N HIS A 473 -1.84 -4.57 -15.46
CA HIS A 473 -2.18 -3.65 -14.36
C HIS A 473 -2.15 -2.17 -14.80
N ASN A 474 -2.94 -1.86 -15.81
CA ASN A 474 -3.11 -0.52 -16.37
C ASN A 474 -4.60 -0.28 -16.67
N GLN A 475 -4.90 0.76 -17.44
CA GLN A 475 -6.26 1.14 -17.81
C GLN A 475 -6.51 1.05 -19.32
N PHE A 476 -5.74 0.24 -20.06
CA PHE A 476 -5.92 0.04 -21.50
C PHE A 476 -7.30 -0.52 -21.82
N SER A 477 -7.85 -0.14 -22.97
CA SER A 477 -9.22 -0.47 -23.40
C SER A 477 -9.30 -0.66 -24.91
N GLY A 478 -10.45 -1.13 -25.40
CA GLY A 478 -10.64 -1.44 -26.81
C GLY A 478 -10.07 -2.82 -27.18
N GLU A 479 -10.10 -3.13 -28.48
CA GLU A 479 -9.64 -4.42 -28.99
C GLU A 479 -8.11 -4.51 -29.08
N ILE A 480 -7.57 -5.72 -28.93
CA ILE A 480 -6.15 -5.98 -29.18
C ILE A 480 -5.92 -5.96 -30.70
N PRO A 481 -5.04 -5.08 -31.24
CA PRO A 481 -4.79 -4.98 -32.67
C PRO A 481 -4.40 -6.33 -33.28
N THR A 482 -5.14 -6.79 -34.29
CA THR A 482 -4.92 -8.11 -34.90
C THR A 482 -3.53 -8.23 -35.54
N ASP A 483 -2.95 -7.11 -35.98
CA ASP A 483 -1.62 -7.02 -36.57
C ASP A 483 -0.49 -7.47 -35.64
N ILE A 484 -0.66 -7.37 -34.31
CA ILE A 484 0.35 -7.85 -33.36
C ILE A 484 0.58 -9.36 -33.53
N TRP A 485 -0.47 -10.11 -33.79
CA TRP A 485 -0.43 -11.56 -33.96
C TRP A 485 0.05 -11.97 -35.36
N SER A 486 -0.34 -11.18 -36.37
CA SER A 486 -0.05 -11.50 -37.76
C SER A 486 1.37 -11.10 -38.16
N SER A 487 1.93 -10.03 -37.57
CA SER A 487 3.16 -9.38 -38.05
C SER A 487 4.36 -9.60 -37.11
N VAL A 488 4.16 -9.60 -35.79
CA VAL A 488 5.25 -9.73 -34.79
C VAL A 488 5.61 -11.21 -34.54
N LYS A 489 6.32 -11.82 -35.50
CA LYS A 489 6.65 -13.26 -35.46
C LYS A 489 7.61 -13.65 -34.33
N SER A 490 8.32 -12.69 -33.75
CA SER A 490 9.26 -12.88 -32.65
C SER A 490 8.59 -13.07 -31.29
N LEU A 491 7.29 -12.77 -31.17
CA LEU A 491 6.59 -12.69 -29.89
C LEU A 491 6.55 -14.05 -29.17
N ARG A 492 6.99 -14.05 -27.91
CA ARG A 492 7.12 -15.22 -27.04
C ARG A 492 6.30 -15.09 -25.76
N LYS A 493 6.27 -13.91 -25.14
CA LYS A 493 5.51 -13.66 -23.91
C LYS A 493 4.68 -12.41 -24.04
N VAL A 494 3.40 -12.53 -23.70
CA VAL A 494 2.46 -11.42 -23.69
C VAL A 494 1.72 -11.42 -22.36
N ASN A 495 1.86 -10.34 -21.60
CA ASN A 495 1.06 -10.08 -20.42
C ASN A 495 0.29 -8.77 -20.57
N MET A 496 -1.03 -8.89 -20.68
CA MET A 496 -1.97 -7.78 -20.81
C MET A 496 -3.04 -7.83 -19.69
N SER A 497 -2.77 -8.57 -18.62
CA SER A 497 -3.73 -8.81 -17.54
C SER A 497 -4.13 -7.54 -16.78
N GLN A 498 -5.28 -7.57 -16.10
CA GLN A 498 -5.78 -6.48 -15.26
C GLN A 498 -5.85 -5.15 -16.03
N ASN A 499 -6.63 -5.15 -17.11
CA ASN A 499 -6.90 -4.00 -17.95
C ASN A 499 -8.41 -4.01 -18.33
N ARG A 500 -8.80 -3.23 -19.34
CA ARG A 500 -10.16 -3.16 -19.86
C ARG A 500 -10.22 -3.56 -21.34
N PHE A 501 -9.28 -4.37 -21.83
CA PHE A 501 -9.29 -4.87 -23.21
C PHE A 501 -10.58 -5.63 -23.50
N SER A 502 -11.13 -5.46 -24.70
CA SER A 502 -12.41 -6.04 -25.13
C SER A 502 -12.29 -6.72 -26.49
N GLY A 503 -13.41 -7.24 -27.01
CA GLY A 503 -13.45 -7.95 -28.29
C GLY A 503 -13.05 -9.41 -28.17
N GLU A 504 -13.10 -10.13 -29.29
CA GLU A 504 -12.80 -11.56 -29.35
C GLU A 504 -11.30 -11.83 -29.53
N ILE A 505 -10.86 -13.04 -29.15
CA ILE A 505 -9.54 -13.54 -29.54
C ILE A 505 -9.55 -13.83 -31.06
N PRO A 506 -8.79 -13.09 -31.88
CA PRO A 506 -8.91 -13.16 -33.35
C PRO A 506 -8.26 -14.42 -33.94
N ILE A 507 -8.68 -14.85 -35.13
CA ILE A 507 -8.11 -16.03 -35.82
C ILE A 507 -6.64 -15.81 -36.20
N GLU A 508 -6.24 -14.55 -36.39
CA GLU A 508 -4.88 -14.12 -36.63
C GLU A 508 -3.91 -14.57 -35.53
N ILE A 509 -4.39 -14.88 -34.31
CA ILE A 509 -3.55 -15.46 -33.24
C ILE A 509 -2.85 -16.76 -33.67
N SER A 510 -3.42 -17.49 -34.64
CA SER A 510 -2.81 -18.68 -35.24
C SER A 510 -1.45 -18.42 -35.92
N ASN A 511 -1.18 -17.15 -36.24
CA ASN A 511 0.07 -16.71 -36.84
C ASN A 511 1.19 -16.43 -35.82
N ALA A 512 0.87 -16.40 -34.52
CA ALA A 512 1.80 -16.17 -33.40
C ALA A 512 2.51 -17.48 -33.01
N GLY A 513 3.16 -18.12 -33.99
CA GLY A 513 3.69 -19.48 -33.85
C GLY A 513 4.80 -19.65 -32.81
N ASN A 514 5.44 -18.58 -32.33
CA ASN A 514 6.50 -18.62 -31.31
C ASN A 514 6.00 -18.30 -29.89
N LEU A 515 4.69 -18.02 -29.73
CA LEU A 515 4.11 -17.63 -28.45
C LEU A 515 4.18 -18.80 -27.46
N GLU A 516 4.77 -18.55 -26.29
CA GLU A 516 4.96 -19.50 -25.20
C GLU A 516 4.12 -19.16 -23.95
N SER A 517 3.84 -17.87 -23.71
CA SER A 517 3.02 -17.41 -22.59
C SER A 517 2.08 -16.30 -23.02
N LEU A 518 0.79 -16.45 -22.71
CA LEU A 518 -0.26 -15.47 -22.97
C LEU A 518 -1.11 -15.30 -21.70
N ASN A 519 -1.05 -14.11 -21.11
CA ASN A 519 -1.86 -13.73 -19.97
C ASN A 519 -2.77 -12.55 -20.32
N LEU A 520 -4.07 -12.82 -20.40
CA LEU A 520 -5.15 -11.85 -20.61
C LEU A 520 -6.10 -11.79 -19.41
N CYS A 521 -5.70 -12.33 -18.25
CA CYS A 521 -6.50 -12.39 -17.03
C CYS A 521 -7.14 -11.03 -16.68
N ALA A 522 -8.37 -11.02 -16.17
CA ALA A 522 -9.04 -9.82 -15.66
C ALA A 522 -9.15 -8.70 -16.70
N ASN A 523 -9.88 -8.98 -17.79
CA ASN A 523 -10.21 -8.05 -18.86
C ASN A 523 -11.69 -8.20 -19.26
N ASN A 524 -12.10 -7.58 -20.38
CA ASN A 524 -13.44 -7.71 -20.97
C ASN A 524 -13.42 -8.55 -22.26
N ILE A 525 -12.47 -9.48 -22.42
CA ILE A 525 -12.35 -10.31 -23.63
C ILE A 525 -13.57 -11.23 -23.74
N GLU A 526 -14.14 -11.32 -24.93
CA GLU A 526 -15.35 -12.10 -25.23
C GLU A 526 -15.09 -13.15 -26.34
N GLY A 527 -16.15 -13.78 -26.83
CA GLY A 527 -16.06 -14.82 -27.86
C GLY A 527 -15.69 -16.19 -27.30
N SER A 528 -15.15 -17.07 -28.17
CA SER A 528 -14.87 -18.47 -27.85
C SER A 528 -13.39 -18.81 -27.73
N LEU A 529 -13.09 -19.95 -27.10
CA LEU A 529 -11.74 -20.51 -26.99
C LEU A 529 -11.22 -21.19 -28.28
N GLN A 530 -11.97 -21.18 -29.40
CA GLN A 530 -11.58 -21.97 -30.58
C GLN A 530 -10.19 -21.58 -31.13
N ASN A 531 -9.90 -20.28 -31.20
CA ASN A 531 -8.70 -19.76 -31.87
C ASN A 531 -7.40 -20.05 -31.08
N ILE A 532 -7.46 -20.16 -29.74
CA ILE A 532 -6.27 -20.46 -28.92
C ILE A 532 -5.73 -21.87 -29.16
N THR A 533 -6.54 -22.81 -29.65
CA THR A 533 -6.15 -24.20 -29.93
C THR A 533 -5.10 -24.33 -31.05
N THR A 534 -4.85 -23.23 -31.77
CA THR A 534 -3.84 -23.14 -32.84
C THR A 534 -2.42 -22.89 -32.31
N LEU A 535 -2.27 -22.47 -31.06
CA LEU A 535 -1.01 -22.04 -30.44
C LEU A 535 -0.14 -23.23 -29.96
N LYS A 536 0.38 -24.03 -30.88
CA LYS A 536 1.09 -25.29 -30.56
C LYS A 536 2.33 -25.16 -29.66
N ASN A 537 2.90 -23.95 -29.53
CA ASN A 537 4.07 -23.68 -28.70
C ASN A 537 3.75 -23.09 -27.32
N ILE A 538 2.47 -22.83 -27.04
CA ILE A 538 2.03 -22.25 -25.77
C ILE A 538 2.32 -23.21 -24.62
N LYS A 539 2.84 -22.66 -23.53
CA LYS A 539 3.10 -23.33 -22.25
C LYS A 539 2.19 -22.77 -21.17
N GLU A 540 1.97 -21.47 -21.17
CA GLU A 540 1.15 -20.79 -20.16
C GLU A 540 0.03 -20.01 -20.85
N LEU A 541 -1.20 -20.29 -20.46
CA LEU A 541 -2.37 -19.61 -20.97
C LEU A 541 -3.29 -19.25 -19.80
N ASP A 542 -3.34 -17.96 -19.48
CA ASP A 542 -4.27 -17.41 -18.50
C ASP A 542 -5.24 -16.46 -19.18
N LEU A 543 -6.51 -16.87 -19.22
CA LEU A 543 -7.64 -16.15 -19.77
C LEU A 543 -8.73 -15.95 -18.71
N SER A 544 -8.39 -16.12 -17.43
CA SER A 544 -9.35 -16.05 -16.34
C SER A 544 -9.97 -14.67 -16.17
N LEU A 545 -11.12 -14.57 -15.50
CA LEU A 545 -11.80 -13.30 -15.19
C LEU A 545 -12.06 -12.46 -16.45
N ASN A 546 -12.73 -13.05 -17.44
CA ASN A 546 -13.12 -12.41 -18.69
C ASN A 546 -14.61 -12.69 -18.98
N LYS A 547 -15.06 -12.42 -20.21
CA LYS A 547 -16.44 -12.67 -20.68
C LYS A 547 -16.47 -13.76 -21.76
N LEU A 548 -15.51 -14.70 -21.72
CA LEU A 548 -15.43 -15.79 -22.68
C LEU A 548 -16.66 -16.69 -22.56
N SER A 549 -17.12 -17.23 -23.68
CA SER A 549 -18.33 -18.03 -23.80
C SER A 549 -18.11 -19.23 -24.72
N GLY A 550 -19.14 -20.06 -24.89
CA GLY A 550 -19.04 -21.30 -25.65
C GLY A 550 -18.37 -22.41 -24.87
N GLU A 551 -18.02 -23.49 -25.57
CA GLU A 551 -17.47 -24.70 -24.96
C GLU A 551 -15.93 -24.68 -24.88
N ILE A 552 -15.37 -25.47 -23.97
CA ILE A 552 -13.94 -25.80 -24.01
C ILE A 552 -13.72 -26.72 -25.24
N PRO A 553 -12.96 -26.29 -26.27
CA PRO A 553 -12.88 -27.01 -27.53
C PRO A 553 -12.10 -28.32 -27.40
N VAL A 554 -12.58 -29.38 -28.06
CA VAL A 554 -11.88 -30.70 -28.13
C VAL A 554 -10.48 -30.60 -28.75
N ASP A 555 -10.24 -29.59 -29.58
CA ASP A 555 -8.93 -29.30 -30.17
C ASP A 555 -7.89 -28.79 -29.16
N ILE A 556 -8.25 -28.61 -27.87
CA ILE A 556 -7.31 -28.29 -26.79
C ILE A 556 -6.17 -29.31 -26.69
N LYS A 557 -6.39 -30.57 -27.10
CA LYS A 557 -5.34 -31.61 -27.22
C LYS A 557 -4.16 -31.22 -28.10
N ASN A 558 -4.34 -30.26 -29.01
CA ASN A 558 -3.28 -29.80 -29.90
C ASN A 558 -2.21 -28.97 -29.17
N LEU A 559 -2.51 -28.48 -27.96
CA LEU A 559 -1.62 -27.67 -27.12
C LEU A 559 -0.64 -28.56 -26.33
N SER A 560 0.08 -29.45 -27.02
CA SER A 560 0.91 -30.49 -26.41
C SER A 560 2.04 -30.01 -25.48
N LYS A 561 2.40 -28.71 -25.53
CA LYS A 561 3.39 -28.08 -24.64
C LYS A 561 2.78 -27.34 -23.45
N LEU A 562 1.46 -27.29 -23.35
CA LEU A 562 0.75 -26.55 -22.32
C LEU A 562 1.06 -27.12 -20.93
N GLU A 563 1.49 -26.24 -20.04
CA GLU A 563 1.82 -26.50 -18.63
C GLU A 563 0.78 -25.84 -17.70
N ILE A 564 0.27 -24.66 -18.04
CA ILE A 564 -0.73 -23.92 -17.24
C ILE A 564 -1.89 -23.52 -18.13
N LEU A 565 -3.10 -23.93 -17.77
CA LEU A 565 -4.36 -23.48 -18.37
C LEU A 565 -5.29 -22.93 -17.30
N ASN A 566 -5.45 -21.61 -17.28
CA ASN A 566 -6.39 -20.93 -16.40
C ASN A 566 -7.47 -20.20 -17.23
N ILE A 567 -8.71 -20.66 -17.10
CA ILE A 567 -9.91 -20.16 -17.78
C ILE A 567 -11.04 -19.90 -16.78
N ALA A 568 -10.71 -19.77 -15.49
CA ALA A 568 -11.68 -19.57 -14.42
C ALA A 568 -12.38 -18.20 -14.51
N GLY A 569 -13.59 -18.06 -13.98
CA GLY A 569 -14.28 -16.76 -13.93
C GLY A 569 -14.69 -16.24 -15.31
N ASN A 570 -15.33 -17.10 -16.12
CA ASN A 570 -15.84 -16.77 -17.45
C ASN A 570 -17.30 -17.26 -17.59
N GLY A 571 -17.88 -17.18 -18.78
CA GLY A 571 -19.20 -17.70 -19.13
C GLY A 571 -19.16 -19.00 -19.94
N LEU A 572 -18.13 -19.85 -19.77
CA LEU A 572 -17.97 -21.08 -20.54
C LEU A 572 -19.04 -22.12 -20.18
N VAL A 573 -19.58 -22.79 -21.20
CA VAL A 573 -20.65 -23.80 -21.10
C VAL A 573 -20.16 -25.17 -21.58
N GLY A 574 -21.03 -26.18 -21.58
CA GLY A 574 -20.69 -27.54 -22.01
C GLY A 574 -19.93 -28.31 -20.94
N SER A 575 -19.21 -29.37 -21.33
CA SER A 575 -18.45 -30.23 -20.42
C SER A 575 -16.95 -30.01 -20.53
N ILE A 576 -16.19 -30.43 -19.51
CA ILE A 576 -14.73 -30.56 -19.63
C ILE A 576 -14.46 -31.71 -20.62
N PRO A 577 -13.77 -31.48 -21.75
CA PRO A 577 -13.58 -32.50 -22.79
C PRO A 577 -12.60 -33.59 -22.35
N ASP A 578 -12.87 -34.85 -22.71
CA ASP A 578 -11.97 -35.99 -22.45
C ASP A 578 -10.56 -35.76 -23.04
N GLU A 579 -10.47 -35.03 -24.15
CA GLU A 579 -9.24 -34.64 -24.82
C GLU A 579 -8.25 -33.88 -23.93
N LEU A 580 -8.71 -33.21 -22.86
CA LEU A 580 -7.84 -32.53 -21.90
C LEU A 580 -6.82 -33.50 -21.28
N GLY A 581 -7.22 -34.76 -21.05
CA GLY A 581 -6.36 -35.82 -20.50
C GLY A 581 -5.18 -36.23 -21.40
N SER A 582 -5.07 -35.69 -22.61
CA SER A 582 -3.92 -35.91 -23.51
C SER A 582 -2.74 -34.95 -23.27
N LEU A 583 -2.95 -33.88 -22.49
CA LEU A 583 -1.96 -32.83 -22.24
C LEU A 583 -0.94 -33.24 -21.16
N SER A 584 -0.07 -34.20 -21.48
CA SER A 584 0.86 -34.81 -20.50
C SER A 584 1.81 -33.84 -19.76
N ASN A 585 2.04 -32.63 -20.29
CA ASN A 585 2.85 -31.59 -19.64
C ASN A 585 2.05 -30.67 -18.71
N LEU A 586 0.72 -30.80 -18.68
CA LEU A 586 -0.16 -29.92 -17.90
C LEU A 586 0.09 -30.10 -16.41
N LYS A 587 0.48 -29.01 -15.76
CA LYS A 587 0.73 -28.87 -14.33
C LYS A 587 -0.43 -28.20 -13.63
N GLU A 588 -1.12 -27.27 -14.29
CA GLU A 588 -2.26 -26.57 -13.73
C GLU A 588 -3.42 -26.54 -14.71
N PHE A 589 -4.59 -26.94 -14.21
CA PHE A 589 -5.88 -26.74 -14.88
C PHE A 589 -6.86 -26.07 -13.93
N SER A 590 -7.28 -24.86 -14.29
CA SER A 590 -8.17 -24.01 -13.51
C SER A 590 -9.35 -23.55 -14.38
N CYS A 591 -10.57 -23.99 -14.08
CA CYS A 591 -11.79 -23.60 -14.81
C CYS A 591 -12.99 -23.29 -13.88
N GLY A 592 -12.73 -23.02 -12.61
CA GLY A 592 -13.73 -22.59 -11.63
C GLY A 592 -14.57 -21.39 -12.05
N ASN A 593 -15.74 -21.19 -11.45
CA ASN A 593 -16.63 -20.05 -11.73
C ASN A 593 -16.92 -19.83 -13.23
N ASN A 594 -17.43 -20.88 -13.89
CA ASN A 594 -17.99 -20.84 -15.24
C ASN A 594 -19.43 -21.36 -15.21
N LEU A 595 -19.99 -21.78 -16.34
CA LEU A 595 -21.30 -22.44 -16.47
C LEU A 595 -21.14 -23.89 -16.95
N LEU A 596 -20.01 -24.53 -16.60
CA LEU A 596 -19.68 -25.89 -17.05
C LEU A 596 -20.62 -26.93 -16.43
N THR A 597 -20.86 -28.01 -17.16
CA THR A 597 -21.76 -29.12 -16.80
C THR A 597 -21.08 -30.46 -17.10
N GLY A 598 -21.81 -31.58 -16.94
CA GLY A 598 -21.28 -32.91 -17.20
C GLY A 598 -20.37 -33.41 -16.08
N ASP A 599 -19.68 -34.52 -16.33
CA ASP A 599 -18.84 -35.20 -15.34
C ASP A 599 -17.39 -34.73 -15.40
N ILE A 600 -16.61 -34.99 -14.35
CA ILE A 600 -15.15 -34.90 -14.42
C ILE A 600 -14.64 -36.04 -15.32
N PRO A 601 -13.98 -35.76 -16.46
CA PRO A 601 -13.55 -36.81 -17.37
C PRO A 601 -12.49 -37.70 -16.73
N THR A 602 -12.65 -39.03 -16.82
CA THR A 602 -11.69 -39.97 -16.21
C THR A 602 -10.28 -39.84 -16.77
N SER A 603 -10.13 -39.28 -17.98
CA SER A 603 -8.86 -39.01 -18.62
C SER A 603 -8.00 -38.00 -17.87
N ILE A 604 -8.54 -37.18 -16.94
CA ILE A 604 -7.71 -36.29 -16.10
C ILE A 604 -6.66 -37.07 -15.33
N CYS A 605 -6.94 -38.33 -14.97
CA CYS A 605 -6.02 -39.20 -14.23
C CYS A 605 -4.78 -39.61 -15.04
N ASN A 606 -4.77 -39.35 -16.36
CA ASN A 606 -3.60 -39.56 -17.22
C ASN A 606 -2.58 -38.41 -17.13
N LEU A 607 -2.95 -37.28 -16.53
CA LEU A 607 -2.11 -36.08 -16.42
C LEU A 607 -1.06 -36.25 -15.32
N SER A 608 -0.04 -37.05 -15.57
CA SER A 608 1.00 -37.36 -14.58
C SER A 608 1.78 -36.16 -14.05
N SER A 609 1.83 -35.05 -14.78
CA SER A 609 2.48 -33.78 -14.38
C SER A 609 1.57 -32.86 -13.56
N LEU A 610 0.28 -33.19 -13.40
CA LEU A 610 -0.71 -32.30 -12.81
C LEU A 610 -0.44 -32.07 -11.33
N GLU A 611 -0.29 -30.80 -10.98
CA GLU A 611 -0.07 -30.29 -9.63
C GLU A 611 -1.32 -29.61 -9.07
N ILE A 612 -2.08 -28.92 -9.91
CA ILE A 612 -3.29 -28.16 -9.52
C ILE A 612 -4.44 -28.54 -10.44
N PHE A 613 -5.52 -29.04 -9.84
CA PHE A 613 -6.80 -29.24 -10.51
C PHE A 613 -7.87 -28.42 -9.75
N SER A 614 -8.42 -27.40 -10.41
CA SER A 614 -9.34 -26.44 -9.78
C SER A 614 -10.55 -26.15 -10.67
N ILE A 615 -11.68 -26.77 -10.36
CA ILE A 615 -12.98 -26.57 -11.03
C ILE A 615 -14.04 -25.98 -10.11
N GLY A 616 -13.69 -25.76 -8.83
CA GLY A 616 -14.57 -25.21 -7.81
C GLY A 616 -14.68 -23.68 -7.83
N ASN A 617 -15.27 -23.09 -6.79
CA ASN A 617 -15.33 -21.63 -6.68
C ASN A 617 -13.93 -21.06 -6.36
N ALA A 618 -13.47 -20.09 -7.16
CA ALA A 618 -12.12 -19.53 -7.13
C ALA A 618 -11.75 -18.69 -5.90
N ASP A 619 -12.52 -18.73 -4.80
CA ASP A 619 -12.24 -18.03 -3.53
C ASP A 619 -10.88 -18.42 -2.90
N ALA A 620 -10.26 -19.51 -3.36
CA ALA A 620 -8.94 -19.92 -2.92
C ALA A 620 -7.77 -19.34 -3.75
N LEU A 621 -7.97 -18.18 -4.41
CA LEU A 621 -6.90 -17.32 -4.96
C LEU A 621 -6.57 -16.08 -4.10
N GLY A 622 -7.18 -15.90 -2.93
CA GLY A 622 -6.78 -14.84 -1.98
C GLY A 622 -7.18 -13.40 -2.37
N ILE A 623 -8.14 -13.24 -3.27
CA ILE A 623 -8.72 -11.96 -3.66
C ILE A 623 -10.14 -11.84 -3.09
N GLY A 624 -10.23 -11.34 -1.85
CA GLY A 624 -11.45 -10.80 -1.26
C GLY A 624 -12.56 -11.81 -0.92
N ASN A 625 -13.38 -11.47 0.07
CA ASN A 625 -14.62 -12.18 0.42
C ASN A 625 -15.72 -11.98 -0.64
N THR A 626 -15.39 -12.03 -1.94
CA THR A 626 -16.39 -11.94 -3.00
C THR A 626 -17.01 -13.30 -3.24
N VAL A 627 -18.07 -13.61 -2.49
CA VAL A 627 -18.98 -14.70 -2.82
C VAL A 627 -19.49 -14.44 -4.25
N TYR A 628 -18.94 -15.14 -5.25
CA TYR A 628 -19.45 -15.04 -6.62
C TYR A 628 -20.95 -15.38 -6.62
N PRO A 629 -21.80 -14.59 -7.29
CA PRO A 629 -23.23 -14.87 -7.39
C PRO A 629 -23.45 -16.32 -7.85
N GLN A 630 -24.44 -17.01 -7.26
CA GLN A 630 -24.70 -18.43 -7.59
C GLN A 630 -24.91 -18.69 -9.09
N GLU A 631 -25.34 -17.68 -9.85
CA GLU A 631 -25.62 -17.74 -11.27
C GLU A 631 -24.39 -17.90 -12.18
N ASN A 632 -23.16 -17.70 -11.67
CA ASN A 632 -21.91 -17.83 -12.44
C ASN A 632 -21.02 -18.99 -11.97
N ARG A 633 -21.62 -20.04 -11.38
CA ARG A 633 -20.91 -21.21 -10.86
C ARG A 633 -21.08 -22.41 -11.76
N ASN A 634 -20.02 -23.23 -11.80
CA ASN A 634 -20.07 -24.52 -12.47
C ASN A 634 -21.18 -25.39 -11.87
N ASN A 635 -21.77 -26.21 -12.73
CA ASN A 635 -22.82 -27.17 -12.41
C ASN A 635 -22.35 -28.59 -12.80
N ILE A 636 -21.10 -28.92 -12.44
CA ILE A 636 -20.49 -30.22 -12.73
C ILE A 636 -21.15 -31.28 -11.84
N VAL A 637 -21.44 -32.44 -12.41
CA VAL A 637 -22.13 -33.58 -11.78
C VAL A 637 -21.24 -34.83 -11.81
N GLY A 638 -21.83 -36.01 -11.64
CA GLY A 638 -21.09 -37.28 -11.71
C GLY A 638 -20.39 -37.61 -10.41
N THR A 639 -19.21 -38.22 -10.51
CA THR A 639 -18.42 -38.66 -9.36
C THR A 639 -16.96 -38.26 -9.53
N ILE A 640 -16.20 -38.24 -8.43
CA ILE A 640 -14.74 -38.08 -8.49
C ILE A 640 -14.15 -39.36 -9.11
N PRO A 641 -13.29 -39.30 -10.15
CA PRO A 641 -12.70 -40.50 -10.74
C PRO A 641 -11.94 -41.36 -9.72
N GLU A 642 -12.23 -42.67 -9.67
CA GLU A 642 -11.62 -43.58 -8.68
C GLU A 642 -10.08 -43.62 -8.76
N ASN A 643 -9.53 -43.43 -9.98
CA ASN A 643 -8.09 -43.43 -10.25
C ASN A 643 -7.38 -42.11 -9.90
N VAL A 644 -8.01 -41.18 -9.18
CA VAL A 644 -7.39 -39.89 -8.80
C VAL A 644 -6.06 -40.07 -8.03
N GLY A 645 -5.87 -41.22 -7.38
CA GLY A 645 -4.61 -41.60 -6.73
C GLY A 645 -3.41 -41.78 -7.69
N MET A 646 -3.63 -41.80 -9.01
CA MET A 646 -2.55 -41.84 -10.02
C MET A 646 -1.86 -40.49 -10.21
N LEU A 647 -2.48 -39.38 -9.75
CA LEU A 647 -1.96 -38.02 -9.89
C LEU A 647 -0.87 -37.72 -8.86
N SER A 648 0.26 -38.43 -8.94
CA SER A 648 1.32 -38.42 -7.91
C SER A 648 1.94 -37.03 -7.62
N ASN A 649 1.86 -36.09 -8.56
CA ASN A 649 2.35 -34.72 -8.40
C ASN A 649 1.31 -33.73 -7.85
N LEU A 650 0.06 -34.17 -7.65
CA LEU A 650 -1.05 -33.32 -7.24
C LEU A 650 -0.79 -32.69 -5.87
N LYS A 651 -0.84 -31.37 -5.83
CA LYS A 651 -0.68 -30.50 -4.66
C LYS A 651 -2.03 -29.96 -4.20
N ARG A 652 -2.90 -29.61 -5.14
CA ARG A 652 -4.23 -29.05 -4.91
C ARG A 652 -5.29 -29.74 -5.76
N PHE A 653 -6.37 -30.15 -5.11
CA PHE A 653 -7.58 -30.64 -5.77
C PHE A 653 -8.78 -29.88 -5.22
N ASP A 654 -9.42 -29.09 -6.07
CA ASP A 654 -10.54 -28.21 -5.70
C ASP A 654 -11.70 -28.40 -6.67
N ILE A 655 -12.78 -28.98 -6.15
CA ILE A 655 -14.03 -29.21 -6.87
C ILE A 655 -15.21 -28.53 -6.16
N SER A 656 -14.93 -27.65 -5.21
CA SER A 656 -15.92 -27.09 -4.29
C SER A 656 -17.09 -26.41 -5.03
N TYR A 657 -18.27 -26.33 -4.41
CA TYR A 657 -19.44 -25.63 -4.99
C TYR A 657 -19.88 -26.15 -6.37
N ASN A 658 -19.93 -27.46 -6.54
CA ASN A 658 -20.50 -28.14 -7.71
C ASN A 658 -21.62 -29.12 -7.27
N ASN A 659 -22.13 -29.96 -8.18
CA ASN A 659 -23.15 -30.97 -7.90
C ASN A 659 -22.59 -32.40 -7.99
N ILE A 660 -21.31 -32.58 -7.71
CA ILE A 660 -20.61 -33.87 -7.80
C ILE A 660 -21.06 -34.78 -6.64
N GLY A 661 -21.50 -35.98 -6.97
CA GLY A 661 -22.00 -36.97 -6.01
C GLY A 661 -21.06 -38.14 -5.78
N GLY A 662 -21.58 -39.16 -5.10
CA GLY A 662 -20.83 -40.37 -4.76
C GLY A 662 -19.94 -40.19 -3.54
N ASN A 663 -19.04 -41.16 -3.33
CA ASN A 663 -18.14 -41.18 -2.17
C ASN A 663 -16.75 -40.61 -2.54
N ILE A 664 -15.97 -40.23 -1.53
CA ILE A 664 -14.59 -39.76 -1.72
C ILE A 664 -13.68 -40.96 -2.06
N PRO A 665 -12.91 -40.94 -3.18
CA PRO A 665 -11.96 -41.99 -3.49
C PRO A 665 -10.84 -42.13 -2.44
N GLU A 666 -10.53 -43.36 -2.05
CA GLU A 666 -9.45 -43.67 -1.09
C GLU A 666 -8.08 -43.19 -1.58
N GLY A 667 -7.90 -43.10 -2.91
CA GLY A 667 -6.65 -42.70 -3.57
C GLY A 667 -6.03 -41.39 -3.06
N PHE A 668 -6.84 -40.42 -2.61
CA PHE A 668 -6.35 -39.16 -2.05
C PHE A 668 -5.44 -39.35 -0.83
N ALA A 669 -5.67 -40.39 -0.02
CA ALA A 669 -4.85 -40.68 1.16
C ALA A 669 -3.39 -40.97 0.80
N TYR A 670 -3.13 -41.48 -0.40
CA TYR A 670 -1.82 -41.95 -0.84
C TYR A 670 -1.06 -40.94 -1.70
N LEU A 671 -1.63 -39.77 -2.00
CA LEU A 671 -0.98 -38.73 -2.78
C LEU A 671 0.08 -38.00 -1.94
N PRO A 672 1.38 -38.08 -2.29
CA PRO A 672 2.46 -37.62 -1.43
C PRO A 672 2.54 -36.10 -1.31
N ASN A 673 2.15 -35.37 -2.37
CA ASN A 673 2.26 -33.91 -2.43
C ASN A 673 0.95 -33.16 -2.15
N LEU A 674 -0.17 -33.88 -1.97
CA LEU A 674 -1.48 -33.25 -1.75
C LEU A 674 -1.47 -32.51 -0.41
N THR A 675 -1.66 -31.19 -0.47
CA THR A 675 -1.68 -30.28 0.68
C THR A 675 -3.00 -29.53 0.80
N ASN A 676 -3.75 -29.39 -0.30
CA ASN A 676 -5.04 -28.72 -0.31
C ASN A 676 -6.10 -29.62 -0.99
N LEU A 677 -7.12 -30.04 -0.24
CA LEU A 677 -8.20 -30.90 -0.71
C LEU A 677 -9.54 -30.22 -0.41
N GLN A 678 -10.18 -29.66 -1.44
CA GLN A 678 -11.42 -28.89 -1.34
C GLN A 678 -12.55 -29.58 -2.11
N LEU A 679 -13.44 -30.20 -1.34
CA LEU A 679 -14.57 -31.00 -1.78
C LEU A 679 -15.93 -30.44 -1.31
N ALA A 680 -15.93 -29.34 -0.53
CA ALA A 680 -17.11 -28.79 0.11
C ALA A 680 -18.19 -28.32 -0.88
N PHE A 681 -19.43 -28.24 -0.39
CA PHE A 681 -20.60 -27.78 -1.15
C PHE A 681 -20.88 -28.59 -2.43
N ASN A 682 -20.59 -29.90 -2.39
CA ASN A 682 -20.98 -30.87 -3.40
C ASN A 682 -22.15 -31.74 -2.91
N ARG A 683 -22.44 -32.82 -3.62
CA ARG A 683 -23.42 -33.85 -3.26
C ARG A 683 -22.73 -35.14 -2.80
N LEU A 684 -21.53 -35.01 -2.23
CA LEU A 684 -20.76 -36.17 -1.78
C LEU A 684 -21.41 -36.75 -0.53
N GLU A 685 -21.48 -38.07 -0.46
CA GLU A 685 -22.13 -38.75 0.64
C GLU A 685 -21.51 -40.12 0.94
N GLY A 686 -21.79 -40.61 2.14
CA GLY A 686 -21.36 -41.92 2.59
C GLY A 686 -20.16 -41.87 3.52
N GLN A 687 -19.60 -43.05 3.76
CA GLN A 687 -18.49 -43.20 4.69
C GLN A 687 -17.18 -42.72 4.05
N ILE A 688 -16.53 -41.76 4.67
CA ILE A 688 -15.17 -41.32 4.32
C ILE A 688 -14.23 -42.53 4.48
N PRO A 689 -13.42 -42.88 3.47
CA PRO A 689 -12.51 -44.01 3.59
C PRO A 689 -11.57 -43.88 4.80
N PRO A 690 -11.37 -44.94 5.61
CA PRO A 690 -10.50 -44.89 6.78
C PRO A 690 -9.09 -44.35 6.51
N ALA A 691 -8.51 -44.69 5.35
CA ALA A 691 -7.19 -44.20 4.96
C ALA A 691 -7.12 -42.66 4.89
N LEU A 692 -8.21 -41.95 4.58
CA LEU A 692 -8.23 -40.49 4.52
C LEU A 692 -8.18 -39.86 5.90
N TYR A 693 -9.10 -40.21 6.80
CA TYR A 693 -9.16 -39.57 8.13
C TYR A 693 -8.11 -40.10 9.10
N GLN A 694 -7.49 -41.25 8.81
CA GLN A 694 -6.29 -41.75 9.50
C GLN A 694 -5.00 -41.18 8.92
N SER A 695 -5.05 -40.48 7.77
CA SER A 695 -3.88 -39.84 7.19
C SER A 695 -3.34 -38.75 8.12
N PRO A 696 -2.00 -38.61 8.27
CA PRO A 696 -1.42 -37.49 9.01
C PRO A 696 -1.76 -36.13 8.37
N LYS A 697 -2.21 -36.13 7.11
CA LYS A 697 -2.63 -34.93 6.38
C LYS A 697 -4.07 -34.52 6.64
N TRP A 698 -4.89 -35.39 7.24
CA TRP A 698 -6.33 -35.16 7.42
C TRP A 698 -6.61 -33.78 7.99
N MET A 699 -5.97 -33.45 9.12
CA MET A 699 -6.15 -32.15 9.78
C MET A 699 -5.63 -30.96 8.98
N SER A 700 -4.60 -31.16 8.14
CA SER A 700 -4.05 -30.09 7.28
C SER A 700 -4.97 -29.74 6.11
N TRP A 701 -5.89 -30.64 5.74
CA TRP A 701 -6.91 -30.37 4.72
C TRP A 701 -8.12 -29.62 5.28
N GLU A 702 -8.12 -29.28 6.57
CA GLU A 702 -9.22 -28.61 7.27
C GLU A 702 -10.58 -29.26 6.94
N PRO A 703 -10.76 -30.54 7.29
CA PRO A 703 -11.86 -31.36 6.80
C PRO A 703 -13.21 -30.79 7.22
N GLY A 704 -13.26 -30.13 8.37
CA GLY A 704 -14.44 -29.41 8.85
C GLY A 704 -14.91 -28.33 7.90
N THR A 705 -14.03 -27.67 7.16
CA THR A 705 -14.36 -26.57 6.24
C THR A 705 -14.46 -27.08 4.81
N TRP A 706 -13.45 -27.83 4.36
CA TRP A 706 -13.25 -28.10 2.95
C TRP A 706 -13.71 -29.49 2.51
N ILE A 707 -14.13 -30.39 3.41
CA ILE A 707 -14.51 -31.76 3.04
C ILE A 707 -15.92 -32.10 3.54
N LEU A 708 -16.19 -31.93 4.83
CA LEU A 708 -17.40 -32.43 5.50
C LEU A 708 -18.67 -31.65 5.13
N PHE A 709 -18.56 -30.35 4.85
CA PHE A 709 -19.71 -29.54 4.45
C PHE A 709 -20.14 -29.86 3.03
N GLN A 710 -21.31 -30.46 2.89
CA GLN A 710 -21.93 -30.80 1.61
C GLN A 710 -23.31 -30.12 1.51
N GLN A 711 -23.92 -30.18 0.32
CA GLN A 711 -25.27 -29.66 0.11
C GLN A 711 -26.27 -30.38 1.02
N ILE A 712 -27.36 -29.69 1.36
CA ILE A 712 -28.42 -30.21 2.24
C ILE A 712 -28.89 -31.58 1.75
N GLY A 713 -28.88 -32.56 2.66
CA GLY A 713 -29.27 -33.94 2.39
C GLY A 713 -28.10 -34.89 2.07
N TYR A 714 -26.90 -34.36 1.79
CA TYR A 714 -25.71 -35.16 1.52
C TYR A 714 -24.77 -35.10 2.72
N ILE A 715 -24.38 -36.27 3.22
CA ILE A 715 -23.64 -36.38 4.49
C ILE A 715 -22.44 -37.30 4.31
N LEU A 716 -21.26 -36.75 4.59
CA LEU A 716 -20.01 -37.49 4.74
C LEU A 716 -19.76 -37.75 6.22
N TYR A 717 -19.35 -38.98 6.55
CA TYR A 717 -19.11 -39.38 7.93
C TYR A 717 -17.95 -40.36 8.05
N THR A 718 -17.28 -40.41 9.19
CA THR A 718 -16.14 -41.29 9.44
C THR A 718 -16.58 -42.67 9.95
N GLU A 719 -17.06 -42.73 11.19
CA GLU A 719 -17.62 -43.93 11.83
C GLU A 719 -18.99 -43.62 12.41
N LEU A 720 -19.97 -44.46 12.08
CA LEU A 720 -21.33 -44.38 12.61
C LEU A 720 -21.49 -45.39 13.76
N TYR A 721 -21.81 -44.89 14.94
CA TYR A 721 -22.21 -45.67 16.11
C TYR A 721 -23.69 -45.40 16.41
N THR A 722 -24.45 -46.46 16.70
CA THR A 722 -25.87 -46.37 17.05
C THR A 722 -26.11 -46.75 18.51
N SER A 723 -26.69 -45.85 19.29
CA SER A 723 -27.05 -46.05 20.70
C SER A 723 -28.05 -47.20 20.86
N THR A 724 -27.81 -47.99 21.89
CA THR A 724 -28.63 -49.15 22.29
C THR A 724 -29.27 -48.97 23.67
N ASP A 725 -28.79 -48.04 24.50
CA ASP A 725 -29.34 -47.70 25.82
C ASP A 725 -29.76 -46.22 25.91
N TYR A 726 -31.03 -45.97 26.23
CA TYR A 726 -31.60 -44.62 26.42
C TYR A 726 -32.04 -44.38 27.87
N SER A 727 -31.63 -45.23 28.82
CA SER A 727 -32.03 -45.13 30.22
C SER A 727 -31.62 -43.82 30.90
N LYS A 728 -30.59 -43.16 30.36
CA LYS A 728 -30.04 -41.87 30.80
C LYS A 728 -30.68 -40.66 30.12
N ASP A 729 -31.54 -40.89 29.14
CA ASP A 729 -32.17 -39.82 28.37
C ASP A 729 -33.16 -39.01 29.22
N GLY A 730 -33.00 -37.68 29.17
CA GLY A 730 -33.74 -36.74 29.99
C GLY A 730 -33.28 -36.63 31.45
N GLU A 731 -32.16 -37.26 31.85
CA GLU A 731 -31.60 -37.10 33.20
C GLU A 731 -31.13 -35.64 33.40
N VAL A 732 -31.62 -35.00 34.47
CA VAL A 732 -31.34 -33.59 34.78
C VAL A 732 -30.35 -33.47 35.93
N LYS A 733 -29.34 -32.62 35.77
CA LYS A 733 -28.35 -32.30 36.80
C LYS A 733 -28.17 -30.80 36.93
N VAL A 734 -28.32 -30.28 38.14
CA VAL A 734 -28.00 -28.88 38.44
C VAL A 734 -26.48 -28.77 38.62
N LEU A 735 -25.82 -27.99 37.76
CA LEU A 735 -24.38 -27.75 37.83
C LEU A 735 -24.05 -26.54 38.71
N GLN A 736 -24.95 -25.55 38.74
CA GLN A 736 -24.81 -24.35 39.56
C GLN A 736 -26.20 -23.86 39.96
N THR A 737 -26.32 -23.37 41.20
CA THR A 737 -27.49 -22.62 41.66
C THR A 737 -27.08 -21.18 41.91
N HIS A 738 -27.92 -20.24 41.52
CA HIS A 738 -27.71 -18.82 41.75
C HIS A 738 -27.58 -18.52 43.25
N SER A 739 -26.78 -17.51 43.56
CA SER A 739 -26.67 -16.92 44.90
C SER A 739 -27.28 -15.52 44.98
N LYS A 740 -27.65 -14.93 43.83
CA LYS A 740 -28.23 -13.59 43.69
C LYS A 740 -29.42 -13.57 42.73
N GLY A 741 -30.39 -12.70 43.01
CA GLY A 741 -31.56 -12.49 42.16
C GLY A 741 -32.51 -13.70 42.12
N ASN A 742 -33.30 -13.78 41.06
CA ASN A 742 -34.35 -14.80 40.87
C ASN A 742 -33.86 -16.10 40.18
N GLY A 743 -32.57 -16.21 39.83
CA GLY A 743 -32.01 -17.37 39.14
C GLY A 743 -32.35 -17.42 37.64
N ILE A 744 -31.49 -16.81 36.82
CA ILE A 744 -31.58 -16.85 35.36
C ILE A 744 -31.25 -18.26 34.87
N LYS A 745 -32.08 -18.83 33.99
CA LYS A 745 -31.92 -20.22 33.54
C LYS A 745 -30.99 -20.31 32.33
N LEU A 746 -29.90 -21.06 32.49
CA LEU A 746 -29.04 -21.53 31.41
C LEU A 746 -29.12 -23.06 31.35
N VAL A 747 -29.62 -23.58 30.22
CA VAL A 747 -29.75 -25.02 29.98
C VAL A 747 -28.66 -25.48 29.02
N LEU A 748 -27.90 -26.49 29.43
CA LEU A 748 -26.83 -27.11 28.65
C LEU A 748 -27.26 -28.50 28.25
N MET A 749 -27.20 -28.77 26.95
CA MET A 749 -27.46 -30.08 26.38
C MET A 749 -26.45 -30.32 25.25
N GLY A 750 -26.42 -31.54 24.76
CA GLY A 750 -25.54 -31.94 23.67
C GLY A 750 -26.26 -32.81 22.67
N ASP A 751 -25.81 -32.73 21.42
CA ASP A 751 -26.23 -33.60 20.32
C ASP A 751 -25.04 -34.39 19.76
N ALA A 752 -25.33 -35.45 19.02
CA ALA A 752 -24.37 -36.46 18.55
C ALA A 752 -23.58 -37.14 19.70
N PHE A 753 -24.12 -37.13 20.91
CA PHE A 753 -23.61 -37.90 22.03
C PHE A 753 -24.44 -39.16 22.20
N VAL A 754 -23.76 -40.29 22.26
CA VAL A 754 -24.39 -41.62 22.26
C VAL A 754 -24.34 -42.25 23.65
N ASP A 755 -25.01 -43.38 23.82
CA ASP A 755 -25.17 -44.07 25.11
C ASP A 755 -23.84 -44.24 25.90
N LYS A 756 -22.75 -44.63 25.23
CA LYS A 756 -21.41 -44.76 25.83
C LYS A 756 -20.80 -43.46 26.38
N ASP A 757 -21.30 -42.30 25.98
CA ASP A 757 -20.81 -40.99 26.44
C ASP A 757 -21.50 -40.53 27.73
N MET A 758 -22.57 -41.22 28.15
CA MET A 758 -23.51 -40.79 29.20
C MET A 758 -23.17 -41.25 30.62
N GLU A 759 -22.01 -41.88 30.79
CA GLU A 759 -21.51 -42.32 32.09
C GLU A 759 -21.42 -41.15 33.10
N ASN A 760 -21.55 -41.46 34.39
CA ASN A 760 -21.41 -40.46 35.44
C ASN A 760 -19.99 -39.89 35.45
N GLU A 761 -19.84 -38.57 35.41
CA GLU A 761 -18.55 -37.90 35.19
C GLU A 761 -17.83 -38.31 33.88
N GLY A 762 -18.57 -38.89 32.93
CA GLY A 762 -18.08 -39.26 31.61
C GLY A 762 -17.98 -38.09 30.62
N LYS A 763 -17.70 -38.43 29.35
CA LYS A 763 -17.43 -37.45 28.27
C LYS A 763 -18.51 -36.37 28.16
N TYR A 764 -19.79 -36.74 28.21
CA TYR A 764 -20.88 -35.77 28.13
C TYR A 764 -20.82 -34.73 29.25
N GLU A 765 -20.76 -35.19 30.50
CA GLU A 765 -20.74 -34.30 31.66
C GLU A 765 -19.47 -33.44 31.73
N GLU A 766 -18.33 -33.97 31.28
CA GLU A 766 -17.09 -33.20 31.18
C GLU A 766 -17.24 -32.03 30.21
N ILE A 767 -17.74 -32.29 29.00
CA ILE A 767 -17.90 -31.27 27.96
C ILE A 767 -18.92 -30.22 28.39
N MET A 768 -20.05 -30.61 28.97
CA MET A 768 -21.04 -29.64 29.49
C MET A 768 -20.46 -28.73 30.57
N ARG A 769 -19.57 -29.24 31.44
CA ARG A 769 -18.87 -28.39 32.43
C ARG A 769 -17.87 -27.46 31.77
N LYS A 770 -17.14 -27.91 30.75
CA LYS A 770 -16.24 -27.05 29.98
C LYS A 770 -17.02 -25.92 29.30
N THR A 771 -18.16 -26.23 28.67
CA THR A 771 -19.07 -25.24 28.08
C THR A 771 -19.55 -24.23 29.13
N MET A 772 -19.96 -24.68 30.33
CA MET A 772 -20.33 -23.79 31.43
C MET A 772 -19.18 -22.85 31.82
N GLU A 773 -17.97 -23.39 32.01
CA GLU A 773 -16.82 -22.57 32.40
C GLU A 773 -16.44 -21.57 31.29
N SER A 774 -16.49 -21.97 30.01
CA SER A 774 -16.30 -21.07 28.88
C SER A 774 -17.31 -19.93 28.88
N TYR A 775 -18.60 -20.21 29.15
CA TYR A 775 -19.66 -19.20 29.18
C TYR A 775 -19.41 -18.10 30.23
N PHE A 776 -18.74 -18.42 31.34
CA PHE A 776 -18.47 -17.49 32.45
C PHE A 776 -17.02 -17.01 32.55
N VAL A 777 -16.16 -17.27 31.56
CA VAL A 777 -14.74 -16.91 31.65
C VAL A 777 -14.46 -15.45 31.30
N LEU A 778 -15.29 -14.84 30.45
CA LEU A 778 -15.16 -13.46 29.99
C LEU A 778 -16.12 -12.52 30.70
N GLU A 779 -15.70 -11.26 30.85
CA GLU A 779 -16.60 -10.20 31.27
C GLU A 779 -17.60 -9.86 30.14
N PRO A 780 -18.87 -9.56 30.47
CA PRO A 780 -19.41 -9.31 31.81
C PRO A 780 -19.95 -10.58 32.52
N PHE A 781 -20.00 -11.72 31.83
CA PHE A 781 -20.60 -12.95 32.35
C PHE A 781 -19.87 -13.49 33.57
N LYS A 782 -18.55 -13.35 33.59
CA LYS A 782 -17.71 -13.71 34.75
C LYS A 782 -18.18 -13.03 36.02
N SER A 783 -18.34 -11.70 36.03
CA SER A 783 -18.82 -10.96 37.20
C SER A 783 -20.31 -11.17 37.48
N LEU A 784 -21.07 -11.72 36.53
CA LEU A 784 -22.51 -11.96 36.65
C LEU A 784 -22.87 -13.43 36.91
N ARG A 785 -21.91 -14.33 37.08
CA ARG A 785 -22.10 -15.78 37.26
C ARG A 785 -23.08 -16.13 38.38
N ASP A 786 -23.04 -15.40 39.50
CA ASP A 786 -23.88 -15.61 40.69
C ASP A 786 -25.40 -15.51 40.44
N TYR A 787 -25.82 -14.96 39.31
CA TYR A 787 -27.23 -14.77 38.96
C TYR A 787 -27.86 -15.97 38.23
N TYR A 788 -27.05 -16.97 37.86
CA TYR A 788 -27.47 -18.05 36.97
C TYR A 788 -27.66 -19.38 37.70
N ASP A 789 -28.77 -20.03 37.39
CA ASP A 789 -28.92 -21.47 37.54
C ASP A 789 -28.48 -22.14 36.25
N VAL A 790 -27.52 -23.06 36.35
CA VAL A 790 -27.03 -23.84 35.21
C VAL A 790 -27.52 -25.26 35.34
N ILE A 791 -28.37 -25.66 34.39
CA ILE A 791 -28.99 -26.98 34.35
C ILE A 791 -28.41 -27.73 33.16
N MET A 792 -27.86 -28.91 33.42
CA MET A 792 -27.46 -29.85 32.38
C MET A 792 -28.55 -30.90 32.21
N VAL A 793 -28.90 -31.22 30.97
CA VAL A 793 -29.85 -32.29 30.65
C VAL A 793 -29.17 -33.27 29.71
N LYS A 794 -29.15 -34.55 30.06
CA LYS A 794 -28.64 -35.61 29.18
C LYS A 794 -29.65 -35.86 28.07
N ALA A 795 -29.22 -35.71 26.83
CA ALA A 795 -29.99 -36.05 25.63
C ALA A 795 -29.19 -37.11 24.86
N VAL A 796 -29.77 -38.30 24.69
CA VAL A 796 -29.10 -39.45 24.08
C VAL A 796 -29.45 -39.53 22.60
N SER A 797 -28.48 -39.16 21.75
CA SER A 797 -28.62 -39.25 20.30
C SER A 797 -28.63 -40.71 19.86
N LYS A 798 -29.46 -41.04 18.86
CA LYS A 798 -29.45 -42.38 18.27
C LYS A 798 -28.15 -42.65 17.55
N ASN A 799 -27.59 -41.69 16.81
CA ASN A 799 -26.25 -41.82 16.27
C ASN A 799 -25.33 -40.63 16.64
N ASN A 800 -24.02 -40.86 16.54
CA ASN A 800 -22.94 -39.92 16.87
C ASN A 800 -22.47 -39.06 15.69
N VAL A 801 -23.31 -38.89 14.66
CA VAL A 801 -22.96 -38.19 13.42
C VAL A 801 -24.08 -37.21 13.10
N MET A 802 -23.73 -35.93 12.95
CA MET A 802 -24.67 -34.88 12.54
C MET A 802 -25.42 -35.28 11.24
N GLY A 803 -26.74 -35.06 11.22
CA GLY A 803 -27.62 -35.41 10.10
C GLY A 803 -27.97 -36.91 9.98
N LYS A 804 -27.48 -37.77 10.88
CA LYS A 804 -27.86 -39.20 10.95
C LYS A 804 -28.69 -39.46 12.19
N GLU A 805 -29.96 -39.05 12.22
CA GLU A 805 -30.89 -39.33 13.33
C GLU A 805 -30.32 -38.99 14.73
N THR A 806 -29.76 -37.79 14.89
CA THR A 806 -29.34 -37.31 16.22
C THR A 806 -30.56 -36.88 17.05
N VAL A 807 -30.41 -36.62 18.36
CA VAL A 807 -31.59 -36.38 19.24
C VAL A 807 -32.35 -35.12 18.82
N PHE A 808 -31.61 -34.07 18.45
CA PHE A 808 -32.16 -32.81 17.97
C PHE A 808 -32.14 -32.70 16.45
N GLU A 809 -31.91 -33.79 15.71
CA GLU A 809 -31.91 -33.78 14.24
C GLU A 809 -31.01 -32.70 13.63
N THR A 810 -29.86 -32.45 14.27
CA THR A 810 -28.97 -31.37 13.88
C THR A 810 -28.39 -31.62 12.49
N ILE A 811 -28.38 -30.58 11.65
CA ILE A 811 -27.91 -30.58 10.26
C ILE A 811 -27.01 -29.35 9.99
N PRO A 812 -26.08 -29.45 9.02
CA PRO A 812 -25.38 -28.29 8.49
C PRO A 812 -26.34 -27.33 7.76
N LEU A 813 -26.15 -26.02 7.95
CA LEU A 813 -26.89 -24.94 7.30
C LEU A 813 -25.92 -23.98 6.59
N GLY A 814 -25.28 -24.44 5.52
CA GLY A 814 -24.25 -23.66 4.85
C GLY A 814 -22.98 -23.54 5.70
N ALA A 815 -22.65 -22.33 6.18
CA ALA A 815 -21.55 -22.10 7.12
C ALA A 815 -21.94 -22.31 8.59
N GLY A 816 -23.25 -22.39 8.88
CA GLY A 816 -23.80 -22.60 10.22
C GLY A 816 -24.28 -24.03 10.47
N VAL A 817 -24.93 -24.24 11.61
CA VAL A 817 -25.54 -25.51 12.05
C VAL A 817 -26.90 -25.23 12.68
N GLY A 818 -27.86 -26.15 12.57
CA GLY A 818 -29.16 -25.99 13.22
C GLY A 818 -29.89 -27.30 13.40
N GLY A 819 -30.91 -27.33 14.25
CA GLY A 819 -31.62 -28.54 14.60
C GLY A 819 -33.13 -28.35 14.78
N ASN A 820 -33.75 -29.31 15.43
CA ASN A 820 -35.17 -29.35 15.72
C ASN A 820 -35.44 -28.59 17.03
N ASP A 821 -35.74 -27.30 16.88
CA ASP A 821 -35.96 -26.37 18.00
C ASP A 821 -37.15 -26.78 18.89
N ASP A 822 -38.18 -27.42 18.32
CA ASP A 822 -39.35 -27.92 19.06
C ASP A 822 -38.96 -29.04 20.05
N LYS A 823 -38.07 -29.95 19.62
CA LYS A 823 -37.53 -30.99 20.50
C LYS A 823 -36.65 -30.39 21.59
N VAL A 824 -35.82 -29.40 21.26
CA VAL A 824 -35.02 -28.68 22.26
C VAL A 824 -35.95 -28.08 23.33
N LEU A 825 -37.02 -27.40 22.90
CA LEU A 825 -38.01 -26.82 23.78
C LEU A 825 -38.71 -27.87 24.68
N GLU A 826 -39.07 -29.04 24.14
CA GLU A 826 -39.68 -30.13 24.91
C GLU A 826 -38.78 -30.57 26.07
N TYR A 827 -37.49 -30.77 25.79
CA TYR A 827 -36.51 -31.14 26.82
C TYR A 827 -36.34 -30.05 27.87
N VAL A 828 -36.24 -28.78 27.44
CA VAL A 828 -36.11 -27.63 28.33
C VAL A 828 -37.31 -27.55 29.29
N GLN A 829 -38.53 -27.62 28.75
CA GLN A 829 -39.77 -27.54 29.53
C GLN A 829 -39.89 -28.70 30.52
N LYS A 830 -39.60 -29.93 30.07
CA LYS A 830 -39.61 -31.12 30.93
C LYS A 830 -38.56 -31.05 32.04
N ALA A 831 -37.34 -30.60 31.71
CA ALA A 831 -36.24 -30.52 32.67
C ALA A 831 -36.46 -29.47 33.75
N LEU A 832 -37.07 -28.34 33.38
CA LEU A 832 -37.35 -27.23 34.30
C LEU A 832 -38.71 -27.35 34.99
N GLY A 833 -39.59 -28.24 34.52
CA GLY A 833 -40.95 -28.40 35.05
C GLY A 833 -41.82 -27.16 34.80
N VAL A 834 -41.59 -26.46 33.69
CA VAL A 834 -42.30 -25.23 33.30
C VAL A 834 -42.94 -25.37 31.93
N ASN A 835 -44.05 -24.65 31.71
CA ASN A 835 -44.77 -24.66 30.43
C ASN A 835 -44.43 -23.45 29.54
N THR A 836 -43.56 -22.54 29.99
CA THR A 836 -43.15 -21.32 29.25
C THR A 836 -41.66 -21.40 28.90
N SER A 837 -41.24 -20.69 27.85
CA SER A 837 -39.83 -20.59 27.43
C SER A 837 -39.20 -19.22 27.66
N ASP A 838 -39.92 -18.31 28.34
CA ASP A 838 -39.57 -16.90 28.40
C ASP A 838 -38.19 -16.69 29.04
N ASN A 839 -37.29 -16.06 28.28
CA ASN A 839 -35.92 -15.74 28.71
C ASN A 839 -35.07 -16.94 29.15
N ILE A 840 -35.36 -18.15 28.66
CA ILE A 840 -34.51 -19.32 28.88
C ILE A 840 -33.42 -19.36 27.81
N GLN A 841 -32.17 -19.53 28.23
CA GLN A 841 -31.07 -19.75 27.31
C GLN A 841 -30.75 -21.22 27.20
N THR A 842 -30.52 -21.67 25.98
CA THR A 842 -30.12 -23.05 25.71
C THR A 842 -28.85 -23.08 24.89
N ILE A 843 -27.90 -23.92 25.30
CA ILE A 843 -26.70 -24.23 24.51
C ILE A 843 -26.77 -25.71 24.14
N ILE A 844 -26.71 -25.99 22.84
CA ILE A 844 -26.60 -27.32 22.28
C ILE A 844 -25.17 -27.52 21.79
N VAL A 845 -24.40 -28.33 22.50
CA VAL A 845 -23.03 -28.68 22.09
C VAL A 845 -23.08 -29.90 21.17
N ILE A 846 -22.59 -29.77 19.94
CA ILE A 846 -22.60 -30.83 18.94
C ILE A 846 -21.25 -31.53 18.94
N ASN A 847 -21.22 -32.83 19.27
CA ASN A 847 -20.00 -33.66 19.28
C ASN A 847 -19.57 -34.03 17.86
N GLU A 848 -18.94 -33.09 17.14
CA GLU A 848 -18.58 -33.25 15.72
C GLU A 848 -17.20 -32.63 15.40
N MET A 849 -16.54 -33.09 14.33
CA MET A 849 -15.20 -32.58 13.94
C MET A 849 -15.21 -31.20 13.25
N VAL A 850 -16.39 -30.72 12.87
CA VAL A 850 -16.63 -29.48 12.12
C VAL A 850 -16.66 -28.28 13.07
N ARG A 851 -16.07 -27.13 12.71
CA ARG A 851 -16.25 -25.86 13.47
C ARG A 851 -17.40 -25.08 12.85
N ALA A 852 -18.53 -25.00 13.54
CA ALA A 852 -19.67 -24.19 13.14
C ALA A 852 -20.48 -23.77 14.37
N GLY A 853 -21.16 -22.64 14.23
CA GLY A 853 -22.06 -22.09 15.24
C GLY A 853 -23.23 -21.40 14.55
N GLU A 854 -24.34 -21.31 15.28
CA GLU A 854 -25.51 -20.50 14.92
C GLU A 854 -26.34 -20.28 16.18
N CYS A 855 -27.03 -19.15 16.26
CA CYS A 855 -27.92 -18.87 17.38
C CYS A 855 -29.32 -18.47 16.92
N MET A 856 -30.31 -19.30 17.30
CA MET A 856 -31.72 -19.00 17.12
C MET A 856 -32.21 -18.09 18.24
N MET A 857 -32.81 -16.94 17.88
CA MET A 857 -33.34 -15.94 18.81
C MET A 857 -34.84 -15.73 18.59
N TYR A 858 -35.64 -15.83 19.65
CA TYR A 858 -37.11 -15.67 19.58
C TYR A 858 -37.60 -14.41 20.32
N ASP A 859 -38.79 -13.95 19.97
CA ASP A 859 -39.37 -12.68 20.45
C ASP A 859 -39.61 -12.65 21.98
N ASN A 860 -39.75 -13.80 22.63
CA ASN A 860 -39.92 -13.91 24.09
C ASN A 860 -38.59 -14.05 24.87
N GLY A 861 -37.46 -13.89 24.18
CA GLY A 861 -36.12 -13.99 24.76
C GLY A 861 -35.62 -15.41 24.99
N PHE A 862 -36.36 -16.43 24.55
CA PHE A 862 -35.83 -17.79 24.41
C PHE A 862 -34.72 -17.79 23.35
N THR A 863 -33.64 -18.54 23.59
CA THR A 863 -32.56 -18.72 22.60
C THR A 863 -32.02 -20.14 22.58
N ILE A 864 -31.54 -20.55 21.41
CA ILE A 864 -30.83 -21.81 21.20
C ILE A 864 -29.53 -21.51 20.46
N ALA A 865 -28.40 -21.62 21.15
CA ALA A 865 -27.08 -21.54 20.55
C ALA A 865 -26.59 -22.96 20.22
N TYR A 866 -26.48 -23.27 18.94
CA TYR A 866 -25.85 -24.50 18.45
C TYR A 866 -24.36 -24.23 18.30
N VAL A 867 -23.52 -24.99 19.02
CA VAL A 867 -22.06 -24.83 18.98
C VAL A 867 -21.41 -26.19 18.79
N THR A 868 -20.50 -26.33 17.84
CA THR A 868 -19.78 -27.59 17.68
C THR A 868 -18.58 -27.69 18.63
N TYR A 869 -18.16 -28.92 18.93
CA TYR A 869 -16.94 -29.24 19.68
C TYR A 869 -15.86 -29.87 18.76
N PRO A 870 -15.23 -29.08 17.86
CA PRO A 870 -14.36 -29.60 16.82
C PRO A 870 -13.02 -30.11 17.36
N ASN A 871 -12.67 -31.35 16.97
CA ASN A 871 -11.35 -31.95 17.24
C ASN A 871 -10.93 -31.89 18.71
N ASP A 872 -11.89 -32.02 19.62
CA ASP A 872 -11.69 -31.89 21.06
C ASP A 872 -10.95 -30.60 21.47
N SER A 873 -11.26 -29.49 20.79
CA SER A 873 -10.61 -28.20 20.99
C SER A 873 -11.42 -27.27 21.89
N ASP A 874 -11.06 -27.22 23.17
CA ASP A 874 -11.66 -26.32 24.17
C ASP A 874 -11.60 -24.83 23.75
N ASP A 875 -10.53 -24.41 23.07
CA ASP A 875 -10.37 -23.04 22.58
C ASP A 875 -11.44 -22.70 21.52
N LYS A 876 -11.67 -23.59 20.55
CA LYS A 876 -12.67 -23.39 19.48
C LYS A 876 -14.09 -23.43 20.02
N LEU A 877 -14.36 -24.33 20.97
CA LEU A 877 -15.64 -24.36 21.68
C LEU A 877 -15.90 -23.04 22.40
N SER A 878 -14.89 -22.54 23.11
CA SER A 878 -15.02 -21.30 23.88
C SER A 878 -15.35 -20.12 22.99
N GLU A 879 -14.68 -19.98 21.84
CA GLU A 879 -14.97 -18.93 20.86
C GLU A 879 -16.43 -18.98 20.38
N LEU A 880 -16.94 -20.16 20.04
CA LEU A 880 -18.34 -20.33 19.62
C LEU A 880 -19.31 -20.05 20.77
N VAL A 881 -19.01 -20.48 21.99
CA VAL A 881 -19.84 -20.17 23.17
C VAL A 881 -19.90 -18.66 23.38
N TRP A 882 -18.78 -17.95 23.27
CA TRP A 882 -18.76 -16.51 23.49
C TRP A 882 -19.50 -15.74 22.38
N HIS A 883 -19.33 -16.12 21.12
CA HIS A 883 -19.99 -15.45 20.01
C HIS A 883 -21.48 -15.81 19.95
N GLU A 884 -21.79 -17.11 19.85
CA GLU A 884 -23.15 -17.61 19.65
C GLU A 884 -23.99 -17.56 20.93
N ALA A 885 -23.49 -18.10 22.05
CA ALA A 885 -24.31 -18.24 23.26
C ALA A 885 -24.30 -16.97 24.11
N ASN A 886 -23.16 -16.31 24.28
CA ASN A 886 -23.08 -15.08 25.06
C ASN A 886 -23.52 -13.85 24.24
N GLY A 887 -23.04 -13.73 22.99
CA GLY A 887 -23.35 -12.60 22.10
C GLY A 887 -24.77 -12.63 21.56
N HIS A 888 -25.04 -13.51 20.60
CA HIS A 888 -26.39 -13.65 20.03
C HIS A 888 -27.39 -14.20 21.05
N GLY A 889 -27.03 -15.23 21.81
CA GLY A 889 -27.92 -15.92 22.75
C GLY A 889 -28.39 -15.03 23.90
N PHE A 890 -27.52 -14.75 24.87
CA PHE A 890 -27.95 -13.91 25.99
C PHE A 890 -28.04 -12.44 25.63
N GLY A 891 -26.98 -11.91 25.01
CA GLY A 891 -26.84 -10.49 24.73
C GLY A 891 -27.84 -9.98 23.70
N LEU A 892 -28.42 -10.89 22.89
CA LEU A 892 -29.27 -10.55 21.75
C LEU A 892 -28.59 -9.56 20.80
N LEU A 893 -27.28 -9.69 20.63
CA LEU A 893 -26.46 -8.80 19.82
C LEU A 893 -26.54 -9.18 18.33
N GLY A 894 -26.37 -8.20 17.45
CA GLY A 894 -26.21 -8.42 16.01
C GLY A 894 -24.74 -8.44 15.62
N ASP A 895 -24.44 -9.00 14.46
CA ASP A 895 -23.07 -9.05 13.94
C ASP A 895 -22.53 -7.66 13.62
N GLU A 896 -21.28 -7.43 13.96
CA GLU A 896 -20.58 -6.17 13.70
C GLU A 896 -19.60 -6.30 12.53
N TYR A 897 -19.62 -7.40 11.77
CA TYR A 897 -18.86 -7.57 10.53
C TYR A 897 -19.80 -7.49 9.31
N ALA A 898 -19.23 -7.20 8.13
CA ALA A 898 -19.96 -7.21 6.87
C ALA A 898 -19.48 -8.39 6.03
N MET A 899 -20.42 -9.13 5.43
CA MET A 899 -20.11 -10.24 4.52
C MET A 899 -20.23 -9.84 3.04
N TYR A 900 -21.09 -8.87 2.73
CA TYR A 900 -21.39 -8.47 1.37
C TYR A 900 -21.04 -7.01 1.12
N ASP A 901 -20.35 -6.73 0.00
CA ASP A 901 -20.12 -5.36 -0.45
C ASP A 901 -21.37 -4.76 -1.12
N MET A 902 -22.38 -4.50 -0.31
CA MET A 902 -23.70 -4.03 -0.73
C MET A 902 -24.30 -3.04 0.28
N THR A 903 -25.22 -2.21 -0.20
CA THR A 903 -26.03 -1.32 0.65
C THR A 903 -27.21 -2.08 1.26
N LEU A 904 -27.49 -1.83 2.54
CA LEU A 904 -28.59 -2.44 3.28
C LEU A 904 -29.96 -2.24 2.57
N PRO A 905 -30.66 -3.33 2.17
CA PRO A 905 -31.93 -3.24 1.47
C PRO A 905 -33.11 -2.83 2.38
N SER A 906 -34.14 -2.18 1.81
CA SER A 906 -35.30 -1.63 2.57
C SER A 906 -36.07 -2.66 3.40
N ASN A 907 -36.24 -3.89 2.90
CA ASN A 907 -36.89 -4.98 3.65
C ASN A 907 -36.08 -5.40 4.89
N THR A 908 -34.75 -5.33 4.81
CA THR A 908 -33.85 -5.69 5.91
C THR A 908 -33.86 -4.60 6.98
N ILE A 909 -33.98 -3.32 6.58
CA ILE A 909 -34.19 -2.20 7.51
C ILE A 909 -35.43 -2.41 8.38
N GLU A 910 -36.53 -2.91 7.80
CA GLU A 910 -37.76 -3.20 8.55
C GLU A 910 -37.57 -4.37 9.54
N ASP A 911 -36.83 -5.41 9.15
CA ASP A 911 -36.52 -6.53 10.05
C ASP A 911 -35.64 -6.11 11.23
N VAL A 912 -34.57 -5.33 10.97
CA VAL A 912 -33.71 -4.80 12.04
C VAL A 912 -34.53 -3.95 13.01
N LYS A 913 -35.42 -3.07 12.52
CA LYS A 913 -36.31 -2.27 13.39
C LYS A 913 -37.26 -3.16 14.21
N ARG A 914 -37.82 -4.20 13.60
CA ARG A 914 -38.71 -5.16 14.28
C ARG A 914 -37.95 -5.88 15.39
N ARG A 915 -36.75 -6.40 15.11
CA ARG A 915 -35.87 -7.06 16.09
C ARG A 915 -35.50 -6.12 17.25
N GLN A 916 -35.16 -4.88 16.95
CA GLN A 916 -34.88 -3.86 17.96
C GLN A 916 -36.07 -3.56 18.88
N SER A 917 -37.31 -3.70 18.39
CA SER A 917 -38.51 -3.54 19.24
C SER A 917 -38.64 -4.63 20.32
N TYR A 918 -38.02 -5.79 20.13
CA TYR A 918 -37.92 -6.87 21.12
C TYR A 918 -36.61 -6.84 21.91
N GLY A 919 -35.78 -5.80 21.73
CA GLY A 919 -34.50 -5.65 22.41
C GLY A 919 -33.34 -6.43 21.79
N GLN A 920 -33.48 -6.91 20.55
CA GLN A 920 -32.39 -7.53 19.78
C GLN A 920 -31.62 -6.49 18.96
N PHE A 921 -30.37 -6.77 18.64
CA PHE A 921 -29.49 -5.98 17.76
C PHE A 921 -29.31 -4.52 18.21
N LEU A 922 -29.32 -4.30 19.53
CA LEU A 922 -29.18 -2.96 20.11
C LEU A 922 -27.73 -2.43 20.07
N ASN A 923 -26.75 -3.29 19.81
CA ASN A 923 -25.37 -2.91 19.52
C ASN A 923 -25.18 -2.35 18.10
N LEU A 924 -26.19 -2.46 17.23
CA LEU A 924 -26.17 -1.87 15.89
C LEU A 924 -27.13 -0.67 15.81
N SER A 925 -26.85 0.24 14.87
CA SER A 925 -27.66 1.43 14.64
C SER A 925 -27.93 1.64 13.15
N LEU A 926 -29.16 2.01 12.81
CA LEU A 926 -29.53 2.51 11.48
C LEU A 926 -29.29 4.03 11.35
N ASN A 927 -28.93 4.72 12.44
CA ASN A 927 -28.57 6.14 12.45
C ASN A 927 -27.05 6.30 12.48
N ASN A 928 -26.54 7.33 11.79
CA ASN A 928 -25.11 7.63 11.67
C ASN A 928 -24.67 8.92 12.37
N THR A 929 -25.47 9.40 13.32
CA THR A 929 -25.23 10.66 14.04
C THR A 929 -24.98 10.37 15.51
N VAL A 930 -23.98 11.06 16.08
CA VAL A 930 -23.47 10.83 17.45
C VAL A 930 -24.58 10.91 18.50
N ASP A 931 -25.57 11.77 18.33
CA ASP A 931 -26.68 11.95 19.25
C ASP A 931 -27.82 10.91 19.11
N LYS A 932 -27.81 10.09 18.06
CA LYS A 932 -28.91 9.16 17.73
C LYS A 932 -28.55 7.67 17.79
N VAL A 933 -27.28 7.35 18.00
CA VAL A 933 -26.85 5.95 18.22
C VAL A 933 -27.11 5.52 19.67
N ASN A 934 -27.36 4.23 19.88
CA ASN A 934 -27.72 3.67 21.19
C ASN A 934 -26.61 3.80 22.25
N TRP A 935 -25.36 4.00 21.81
CA TRP A 935 -24.17 4.11 22.66
C TRP A 935 -23.61 5.54 22.73
N SER A 936 -24.42 6.55 22.40
CA SER A 936 -24.02 7.96 22.34
C SER A 936 -23.37 8.48 23.64
N HIS A 937 -23.84 8.01 24.80
CA HIS A 937 -23.27 8.39 26.10
C HIS A 937 -21.81 7.95 26.26
N PHE A 938 -21.41 6.79 25.74
CA PHE A 938 -20.03 6.33 25.79
C PHE A 938 -19.08 7.20 24.97
N MET A 939 -19.53 7.74 23.83
CA MET A 939 -18.71 8.63 23.00
C MET A 939 -18.38 9.96 23.70
N SER A 940 -19.19 10.36 24.67
CA SER A 940 -18.97 11.57 25.48
C SER A 940 -18.26 11.31 26.81
N ASP A 941 -18.07 10.05 27.19
CA ASP A 941 -17.46 9.67 28.46
C ASP A 941 -15.96 9.39 28.30
N SER A 942 -15.13 10.26 28.88
CA SER A 942 -13.67 10.13 28.84
C SER A 942 -13.13 8.82 29.40
N ARG A 943 -13.90 8.08 30.21
CA ARG A 943 -13.49 6.78 30.77
C ARG A 943 -13.41 5.67 29.72
N TYR A 944 -14.08 5.83 28.59
CA TYR A 944 -14.15 4.80 27.53
C TYR A 944 -13.36 5.16 26.27
N VAL A 945 -12.58 6.24 26.31
CA VAL A 945 -11.81 6.73 25.14
C VAL A 945 -10.88 5.68 24.56
N ASP A 946 -10.28 4.83 25.40
CA ASP A 946 -9.32 3.79 25.00
C ASP A 946 -9.97 2.62 24.24
N GLU A 947 -11.30 2.44 24.33
CA GLU A 947 -12.01 1.46 23.51
C GLU A 947 -12.22 1.94 22.07
N GLU A 948 -12.01 3.24 21.77
CA GLU A 948 -12.25 3.88 20.47
C GLU A 948 -13.70 3.70 19.98
N ILE A 949 -14.66 3.93 20.88
CA ILE A 949 -16.09 3.87 20.55
C ILE A 949 -16.44 5.04 19.61
N GLY A 950 -16.99 4.70 18.45
CA GLY A 950 -17.31 5.60 17.36
C GLY A 950 -18.57 5.18 16.59
N ILE A 951 -18.66 5.63 15.34
CA ILE A 951 -19.72 5.27 14.40
C ILE A 951 -19.03 4.74 13.14
N PHE A 952 -18.88 3.43 13.08
CA PHE A 952 -18.24 2.77 11.95
C PHE A 952 -19.33 2.20 11.05
N GLU A 953 -19.22 2.44 9.75
CA GLU A 953 -20.16 1.91 8.77
C GLU A 953 -19.87 0.43 8.49
N GLY A 954 -20.93 -0.35 8.35
CA GLY A 954 -20.89 -1.79 8.13
C GLY A 954 -21.22 -2.59 9.38
N GLY A 955 -21.87 -3.74 9.16
CA GLY A 955 -22.36 -4.65 10.20
C GLY A 955 -23.49 -5.54 9.68
N ASP A 956 -23.92 -6.49 10.50
CA ASP A 956 -24.88 -7.55 10.19
C ASP A 956 -24.39 -8.42 9.02
N TYR A 957 -24.67 -8.01 7.79
CA TYR A 957 -24.15 -8.65 6.58
C TYR A 957 -23.73 -7.66 5.48
N TYR A 958 -23.78 -6.34 5.73
CA TYR A 958 -23.73 -5.31 4.69
C TYR A 958 -22.64 -4.26 4.94
N THR A 959 -21.98 -3.80 3.89
CA THR A 959 -20.91 -2.77 3.99
C THR A 959 -21.45 -1.35 4.18
N LYS A 960 -22.70 -1.05 3.82
CA LYS A 960 -23.27 0.32 3.90
C LYS A 960 -24.68 0.34 4.48
N GLY A 961 -25.01 1.39 5.24
CA GLY A 961 -26.37 1.66 5.73
C GLY A 961 -26.74 1.10 7.12
N ILE A 962 -25.79 0.46 7.82
CA ILE A 962 -25.89 0.06 9.23
C ILE A 962 -24.56 0.37 9.92
N TYR A 963 -24.60 0.72 11.20
CA TYR A 963 -23.47 1.25 11.94
C TYR A 963 -23.21 0.46 13.22
N ARG A 964 -21.93 0.33 13.56
CA ARG A 964 -21.41 -0.38 14.72
C ARG A 964 -20.56 0.52 15.63
N PRO A 965 -20.40 0.21 16.92
CA PRO A 965 -19.73 1.06 17.89
C PRO A 965 -18.22 1.05 17.79
N THR A 966 -17.62 -0.03 17.31
CA THR A 966 -16.16 -0.22 17.26
C THR A 966 -15.80 -1.03 16.02
N GLU A 967 -14.59 -0.88 15.48
CA GLU A 967 -14.11 -1.75 14.40
C GLU A 967 -13.76 -3.17 14.87
N HIS A 968 -13.63 -3.33 16.19
CA HIS A 968 -13.16 -4.55 16.82
C HIS A 968 -14.01 -4.90 18.04
N SER A 969 -14.60 -6.08 18.00
CA SER A 969 -15.25 -6.72 19.14
C SER A 969 -15.38 -8.20 18.83
N ILE A 970 -15.88 -8.97 19.80
CA ILE A 970 -16.22 -10.36 19.56
C ILE A 970 -17.31 -10.56 18.51
N MET A 971 -18.19 -9.56 18.33
CA MET A 971 -19.21 -9.55 17.28
C MET A 971 -18.66 -9.04 15.94
N GLY A 972 -17.45 -8.47 15.91
CA GLY A 972 -16.82 -7.91 14.71
C GLY A 972 -15.95 -8.89 13.91
N GLY A 973 -16.07 -10.19 14.18
CA GLY A 973 -15.29 -11.25 13.54
C GLY A 973 -13.92 -11.44 14.19
N ASN A 974 -13.85 -12.30 15.22
CA ASN A 974 -12.67 -12.99 15.80
C ASN A 974 -11.36 -12.21 16.08
N ILE A 975 -11.28 -10.89 15.90
CA ILE A 975 -10.02 -10.13 16.05
C ILE A 975 -9.73 -9.82 17.52
N ILE A 976 -10.74 -9.34 18.25
CA ILE A 976 -10.67 -9.06 19.69
C ILE A 976 -11.76 -9.91 20.34
N MET A 977 -11.37 -11.01 20.99
CA MET A 977 -12.27 -11.96 21.67
C MET A 977 -12.83 -11.36 22.99
N GLN A 978 -13.38 -10.15 22.94
CA GLN A 978 -13.97 -9.43 24.07
C GLN A 978 -15.19 -8.61 23.62
N PHE A 979 -16.18 -8.46 24.51
CA PHE A 979 -17.33 -7.58 24.29
C PHE A 979 -16.93 -6.11 24.46
N ASN A 980 -17.33 -5.24 23.55
CA ASN A 980 -17.19 -3.77 23.68
C ASN A 980 -18.15 -3.20 24.75
N ALA A 981 -17.88 -1.99 25.25
CA ALA A 981 -18.69 -1.40 26.33
C ALA A 981 -20.21 -1.36 26.04
N PRO A 982 -20.68 -0.99 24.84
CA PRO A 982 -22.11 -1.05 24.51
C PRO A 982 -22.72 -2.44 24.68
N SER A 983 -22.02 -3.48 24.23
CA SER A 983 -22.45 -4.87 24.40
C SER A 983 -22.51 -5.27 25.87
N ARG A 984 -21.48 -4.91 26.66
CA ARG A 984 -21.44 -5.20 28.11
C ARG A 984 -22.58 -4.51 28.87
N GLU A 985 -22.93 -3.28 28.48
CA GLU A 985 -24.06 -2.54 29.06
C GLU A 985 -25.41 -3.19 28.76
N ILE A 986 -25.63 -3.63 27.51
CA ILE A 986 -26.85 -4.34 27.10
C ILE A 986 -27.00 -5.62 27.91
N ILE A 987 -25.93 -6.41 28.03
CA ILE A 987 -25.90 -7.66 28.81
C ILE A 987 -26.19 -7.38 30.29
N TYR A 988 -25.52 -6.39 30.89
CA TYR A 988 -25.73 -6.00 32.29
C TYR A 988 -27.19 -5.60 32.57
N LYS A 989 -27.77 -4.72 31.74
CA LYS A 989 -29.17 -4.31 31.86
C LYS A 989 -30.11 -5.50 31.80
N ARG A 990 -29.85 -6.48 30.93
CA ARG A 990 -30.66 -7.69 30.80
C ARG A 990 -30.56 -8.58 32.03
N VAL A 991 -29.36 -8.84 32.54
CA VAL A 991 -29.18 -9.62 33.79
C VAL A 991 -29.93 -8.97 34.94
N MET A 992 -29.75 -7.67 35.16
CA MET A 992 -30.34 -6.99 36.31
C MET A 992 -31.87 -6.97 36.25
N LYS A 993 -32.46 -6.77 35.06
CA LYS A 993 -33.92 -6.86 34.87
C LYS A 993 -34.46 -8.26 35.14
N LEU A 994 -33.80 -9.32 34.67
CA LEU A 994 -34.24 -10.69 34.93
C LEU A 994 -34.07 -11.08 36.41
N ALA A 995 -33.00 -10.62 37.03
CA ALA A 995 -32.67 -10.91 38.42
C ALA A 995 -33.61 -10.23 39.42
N TYR A 996 -34.06 -9.00 39.14
CA TYR A 996 -34.76 -8.15 40.11
C TYR A 996 -36.12 -7.60 39.63
N GLY A 997 -36.51 -7.92 38.39
CA GLY A 997 -37.76 -7.48 37.77
C GLY A 997 -37.81 -5.96 37.50
N ASP A 998 -39.02 -5.48 37.17
CA ASP A 998 -39.28 -4.08 36.79
C ASP A 998 -39.00 -3.05 37.90
N SER A 999 -38.77 -3.52 39.13
CA SER A 999 -38.41 -2.68 40.27
C SER A 999 -36.99 -2.13 40.19
N TRP A 1000 -36.10 -2.80 39.44
CA TRP A 1000 -34.73 -2.34 39.23
C TRP A 1000 -34.69 -1.20 38.21
N LYS A 1001 -33.89 -0.17 38.53
CA LYS A 1001 -33.69 0.99 37.66
C LYS A 1001 -32.25 1.07 37.24
N TYR A 1002 -32.04 1.41 35.98
CA TYR A 1002 -30.70 1.59 35.44
C TYR A 1002 -30.06 2.87 36.00
N ASP A 1003 -28.83 2.73 36.50
CA ASP A 1003 -27.95 3.83 36.85
C ASP A 1003 -26.63 3.65 36.10
N TYR A 1004 -26.24 4.68 35.34
CA TYR A 1004 -25.04 4.63 34.49
C TYR A 1004 -23.76 4.55 35.33
N GLU A 1005 -23.67 5.26 36.45
CA GLU A 1005 -22.47 5.27 37.28
C GLU A 1005 -22.30 3.95 38.05
N GLU A 1006 -23.38 3.29 38.42
CA GLU A 1006 -23.34 1.92 38.92
C GLU A 1006 -22.84 0.93 37.86
N PHE A 1007 -23.30 1.06 36.61
CA PHE A 1007 -22.78 0.27 35.51
C PHE A 1007 -21.28 0.52 35.29
N VAL A 1008 -20.82 1.77 35.26
CA VAL A 1008 -19.40 2.06 35.06
C VAL A 1008 -18.52 1.43 36.16
N LYS A 1009 -19.00 1.42 37.41
CA LYS A 1009 -18.29 0.73 38.51
C LYS A 1009 -18.21 -0.77 38.29
N PHE A 1010 -19.31 -1.37 37.83
CA PHE A 1010 -19.35 -2.79 37.48
C PHE A 1010 -18.42 -3.11 36.29
N ASP A 1011 -18.46 -2.28 35.27
CA ASP A 1011 -17.81 -2.48 33.98
C ASP A 1011 -16.29 -2.25 33.99
N ALA A 1012 -15.74 -1.70 35.08
CA ALA A 1012 -14.32 -1.39 35.22
C ALA A 1012 -13.40 -2.59 34.89
N LEU A 1013 -13.82 -3.83 35.20
CA LEU A 1013 -13.07 -5.04 34.85
C LEU A 1013 -13.19 -5.38 33.36
N GLY A 1014 -14.40 -5.36 32.79
CA GLY A 1014 -14.61 -5.66 31.37
C GLY A 1014 -13.95 -4.63 30.45
N HIS A 1015 -13.97 -3.36 30.84
CA HIS A 1015 -13.23 -2.29 30.17
C HIS A 1015 -11.72 -2.56 30.18
N ALA A 1016 -11.15 -2.90 31.33
CA ALA A 1016 -9.73 -3.22 31.44
C ALA A 1016 -9.32 -4.43 30.59
N ASP A 1017 -10.14 -5.49 30.57
CA ASP A 1017 -9.90 -6.70 29.77
C ASP A 1017 -9.96 -6.41 28.27
N PHE A 1018 -10.93 -5.61 27.81
CA PHE A 1018 -11.04 -5.19 26.42
C PHE A 1018 -9.82 -4.36 25.97
N VAL A 1019 -9.45 -3.34 26.74
CA VAL A 1019 -8.29 -2.47 26.45
C VAL A 1019 -6.99 -3.29 26.45
N ALA A 1020 -6.84 -4.23 27.37
CA ALA A 1020 -5.67 -5.12 27.40
C ALA A 1020 -5.60 -6.01 26.15
N ALA A 1021 -6.70 -6.61 25.72
CA ALA A 1021 -6.76 -7.44 24.51
C ALA A 1021 -6.45 -6.63 23.25
N LYS A 1022 -7.02 -5.43 23.12
CA LYS A 1022 -6.79 -4.51 22.00
C LYS A 1022 -5.32 -4.12 21.86
N ASN A 1023 -4.68 -3.73 22.96
CA ASN A 1023 -3.26 -3.37 22.97
C ASN A 1023 -2.34 -4.53 22.55
N GLN A 1024 -2.74 -5.78 22.81
CA GLN A 1024 -1.99 -6.96 22.34
C GLN A 1024 -2.11 -7.17 20.82
N VAL A 1025 -3.23 -6.78 20.20
CA VAL A 1025 -3.40 -6.84 18.74
C VAL A 1025 -2.54 -5.79 18.05
N GLN A 1026 -2.55 -4.53 18.53
CA GLN A 1026 -1.82 -3.42 17.90
C GLN A 1026 -0.29 -3.57 17.94
N THR A 1027 0.25 -4.27 18.95
CA THR A 1027 1.72 -4.44 19.12
C THR A 1027 2.36 -5.49 18.21
N ARG A 1028 1.57 -6.32 17.50
CA ARG A 1028 2.10 -7.44 16.69
C ARG A 1028 2.32 -7.15 15.20
N GLY A 1029 2.05 -5.93 14.73
CA GLY A 1029 2.39 -5.48 13.38
C GLY A 1029 1.55 -6.13 12.27
N VAL A 1030 0.90 -5.30 11.47
CA VAL A 1030 0.13 -5.69 10.28
C VAL A 1030 1.11 -6.12 9.17
N SER A 1031 1.65 -7.33 9.24
CA SER A 1031 2.42 -7.90 8.12
C SER A 1031 2.43 -9.43 8.03
N ASN A 1032 1.59 -10.16 8.77
CA ASN A 1032 1.49 -11.61 8.61
C ASN A 1032 0.05 -12.09 8.80
N SER A 1033 -0.53 -12.64 7.72
CA SER A 1033 -1.82 -13.33 7.64
C SER A 1033 -1.89 -14.64 8.45
N LYS A 1034 -1.04 -14.84 9.47
CA LYS A 1034 -1.12 -15.98 10.36
C LYS A 1034 -2.03 -15.63 11.53
N ALA A 1035 -3.16 -16.35 11.60
CA ALA A 1035 -4.17 -16.29 12.66
C ALA A 1035 -3.58 -15.86 14.00
N ILE A 1036 -4.08 -14.73 14.51
CA ILE A 1036 -3.71 -14.16 15.80
C ILE A 1036 -4.10 -15.19 16.87
N LYS A 1037 -3.16 -16.05 17.29
CA LYS A 1037 -3.33 -16.86 18.49
C LYS A 1037 -3.21 -15.92 19.69
N HIS A 1038 -4.36 -15.47 20.17
CA HIS A 1038 -4.51 -14.96 21.53
C HIS A 1038 -4.28 -16.12 22.50
N PRO A 1039 -3.61 -15.90 23.64
CA PRO A 1039 -3.68 -16.83 24.75
C PRO A 1039 -5.11 -16.75 25.31
N ASN A 1040 -6.03 -17.51 24.72
CA ASN A 1040 -7.39 -17.63 25.22
C ASN A 1040 -7.32 -18.06 26.70
N PRO A 1041 -8.08 -17.42 27.61
CA PRO A 1041 -8.18 -17.90 28.97
C PRO A 1041 -8.78 -19.30 28.94
N ARG A 1042 -7.97 -20.32 29.25
CA ARG A 1042 -8.43 -21.70 29.20
C ARG A 1042 -9.42 -21.96 30.32
N PRO A 1043 -10.57 -22.61 30.05
CA PRO A 1043 -11.48 -23.02 31.11
C PRO A 1043 -10.72 -23.97 32.04
N THR A 1044 -10.57 -23.57 33.30
CA THR A 1044 -10.09 -24.46 34.36
C THR A 1044 -11.33 -24.99 35.04
N ILE A 1045 -11.52 -26.31 35.10
CA ILE A 1045 -12.67 -26.90 35.81
C ILE A 1045 -12.54 -26.54 37.29
N TYR A 1046 -13.24 -25.51 37.73
CA TYR A 1046 -13.29 -25.12 39.13
C TYR A 1046 -14.21 -26.10 39.86
N LYS A 1047 -13.63 -26.90 40.76
CA LYS A 1047 -14.41 -27.60 41.78
C LYS A 1047 -14.89 -26.57 42.77
N HIS A 1048 -16.05 -25.96 42.52
CA HIS A 1048 -16.72 -25.15 43.52
C HIS A 1048 -17.21 -26.09 44.65
N PRO A 1049 -16.98 -25.77 45.93
CA PRO A 1049 -17.45 -26.57 47.06
C PRO A 1049 -18.98 -26.64 47.15
#